data_AF-Q8IPH7-F1
#
_entry.id   AF-Q8IPH7-F1
#
_cell.length_a   1.000
_cell.length_b   1.000
_cell.length_c   1.000
_cell.angle_alpha   90.00
_cell.angle_beta   90.00
_cell.angle_gamma   90.00
#
_symmetry.space_group_name_H-M   'P 1'
#
loop_
_entity.id
_entity.type
_entity.pdbx_description
1 polymer ?
#
loop_
_entity_poly.entity_id
_entity_poly.type
_entity_poly.pdbx_seq_one_letter_code
_entity_poly.pdbx_strand_id
1 'polypeptide(L)'
;MDAGYSPRKGEYVWVKPQNTTSEFAVPFGARIVRTEKTQTLVCDDRNKQFWVPAGDVLKAMHITSQEDVEDMITLGDLQEYTILRNLQNRYAKQLIYTYTGSMLVAINPYQILPIYTNREIQLYRNKSLAELPPHIFAISDNAFQRLQRLKENQCVVISGESGAGKTESTKLILQYLAAISGKHSWIEQQIIEANPIMEAFGNAKTVRNDNSSRFGKYIEIRFTPQGAIQGARIQQYLLEKSRIVFQSRDERNYHIFYCMLAGLSTAERERLKLQEQSPSQYHYLAQGGCFTLPGRGDAKDFADIRAAMKVLSFKPEEVWSILSLLAAILHLGNLRFTATEVANLATAEIDDTPNLQRVAQLLGIPISALNAALTQRTIFVHGEHVTTSLSKEAAIEGRDAFVKSLYDGIFVRIVRRINETINKQVDQPMNSIGVLDIFGFENFDNNSFEQLCINYANENLQQFFVGHIFKMEQDEYQNEHINWQHIEFQDNQQILDLIGMKPMNLMSLIDEESKFPKGTDQTLLEKLHVQHGNRSIYVKGKTTQTSLFGIRHYAGVVMYNPLGFLEKNRDSFSGDLRTLVQRSTNKYLVDIFPHEMPMDTAKKQPTLCVKFRNSLDMLMRTLSQAHPYFIRCIKPNEYKEPKNFDKELCVRQLRYSGMMETARIRRAGYPIRHAYRAFVERYRLLVPPVGPLEQCDCRKLARQICEVALPADSDRQYGKTKLFLRDEDDASLELQRSQLMLKSIVTIQRGIRRVLFRRYMKRYREAIITVQRYWRGRLQRRKYQVMRQGFHRLGACIAAQQLTTKFTMVRCRTIKLQALSRGYLVRKDFQKKLLERRKQNQLKKEELLKLAKMKEAEELLRLQQLKEQKEREQREQQEKRLQEEQRLKAEAAARNALAMAAVQQKRRTKPVKQEAPKAPTLQARNSLPPPPTTLIVAAPLPTRPASAVTRINTIPESPGTIDVESSKQMVDDVFRFLNDEPDVSGPLGPNVKEKSMMFEQALRLRRDVPTKLLSRPVNYYEAAPRKIVNQTRL
;
A
#
# COMPACT_ATOMS: atom_id res chain seq x y z
N MET A 1 32.22 -13.75 -20.29
CA MET A 1 32.22 -14.66 -19.12
C MET A 1 31.57 -13.87 -18.02
N ASP A 2 30.28 -14.03 -17.87
CA ASP A 2 29.48 -12.93 -17.37
C ASP A 2 29.27 -13.13 -15.86
N ALA A 3 29.57 -12.08 -15.09
CA ALA A 3 29.49 -12.12 -13.63
C ALA A 3 28.02 -12.19 -13.21
N GLY A 4 27.51 -13.41 -13.06
CA GLY A 4 26.10 -13.69 -12.76
C GLY A 4 25.58 -12.89 -11.57
N TYR A 5 24.61 -12.01 -11.84
CA TYR A 5 23.91 -11.23 -10.83
C TYR A 5 23.28 -12.15 -9.77
N SER A 6 23.53 -11.85 -8.49
CA SER A 6 23.09 -12.68 -7.36
C SER A 6 21.89 -12.04 -6.64
N PRO A 7 20.64 -12.50 -6.90
CA PRO A 7 19.41 -11.82 -6.46
C PRO A 7 19.16 -11.92 -4.95
N ARG A 8 18.93 -10.79 -4.28
CA ARG A 8 18.79 -10.72 -2.81
C ARG A 8 17.33 -10.66 -2.35
N LYS A 9 17.04 -11.22 -1.17
CA LYS A 9 15.70 -11.16 -0.52
C LYS A 9 15.26 -9.70 -0.34
N GLY A 10 14.10 -9.34 -0.88
CA GLY A 10 13.52 -8.00 -0.81
C GLY A 10 13.90 -7.04 -1.95
N GLU A 11 14.81 -7.43 -2.84
CA GLU A 11 15.28 -6.60 -3.95
C GLU A 11 14.25 -6.56 -5.11
N TYR A 12 14.13 -5.41 -5.79
CA TYR A 12 13.32 -5.26 -7.00
C TYR A 12 14.14 -5.62 -8.24
N VAL A 13 13.53 -6.38 -9.15
CA VAL A 13 14.17 -6.94 -10.34
C VAL A 13 13.26 -6.89 -11.56
N TRP A 14 13.87 -6.95 -12.73
CA TRP A 14 13.18 -7.19 -14.00
C TRP A 14 13.12 -8.68 -14.30
N VAL A 15 11.92 -9.19 -14.57
CA VAL A 15 11.65 -10.61 -14.80
C VAL A 15 11.07 -10.79 -16.21
N LYS A 16 11.58 -11.77 -16.94
CA LYS A 16 11.13 -12.12 -18.28
C LYS A 16 9.71 -12.72 -18.24
N PRO A 17 8.78 -12.37 -19.16
CA PRO A 17 7.48 -13.03 -19.25
C PRO A 17 7.64 -14.49 -19.68
N GLN A 18 6.77 -15.35 -19.15
CA GLN A 18 6.76 -16.79 -19.41
C GLN A 18 5.50 -17.20 -20.18
N ASN A 19 5.64 -18.24 -21.01
CA ASN A 19 4.56 -18.84 -21.81
C ASN A 19 3.85 -17.87 -22.79
N THR A 20 4.46 -16.73 -23.10
CA THR A 20 3.98 -15.76 -24.10
C THR A 20 4.73 -15.90 -25.42
N THR A 21 4.00 -16.16 -26.51
CA THR A 21 4.51 -16.11 -27.89
C THR A 21 4.39 -14.72 -28.53
N SER A 22 3.82 -13.74 -27.84
CA SER A 22 3.65 -12.37 -28.31
C SER A 22 4.97 -11.61 -28.35
N GLU A 23 5.26 -10.95 -29.48
CA GLU A 23 6.41 -10.06 -29.67
C GLU A 23 6.34 -8.80 -28.77
N PHE A 24 5.16 -8.48 -28.24
CA PHE A 24 4.90 -7.31 -27.39
C PHE A 24 4.99 -7.63 -25.89
N ALA A 25 5.25 -8.89 -25.53
CA ALA A 25 5.47 -9.32 -24.15
C ALA A 25 6.86 -8.87 -23.64
N VAL A 26 6.90 -7.72 -22.97
CA VAL A 26 8.14 -7.16 -22.37
C VAL A 26 8.37 -7.66 -20.94
N PRO A 27 9.61 -7.59 -20.41
CA PRO A 27 9.89 -7.81 -19.00
C PRO A 27 9.00 -7.00 -18.06
N PHE A 28 8.62 -7.58 -16.93
CA PHE A 28 7.84 -6.91 -15.90
C PHE A 28 8.67 -6.74 -14.62
N GLY A 29 8.30 -5.76 -13.81
CA GLY A 29 8.93 -5.51 -12.52
C GLY A 29 8.34 -6.42 -11.43
N ALA A 30 9.20 -6.98 -10.59
CA ALA A 30 8.79 -7.77 -9.44
C ALA A 30 9.78 -7.63 -8.26
N ARG A 31 9.33 -7.99 -7.06
CA ARG A 31 10.15 -8.01 -5.84
C ARG A 31 10.46 -9.45 -5.43
N ILE A 32 11.73 -9.74 -5.13
CA ILE A 32 12.16 -11.06 -4.67
C ILE A 32 11.65 -11.31 -3.25
N VAL A 33 10.94 -12.42 -3.05
CA VAL A 33 10.45 -12.89 -1.74
C VAL A 33 11.40 -13.95 -1.16
N ARG A 34 11.85 -14.90 -2.00
CA ARG A 34 12.74 -16.01 -1.64
C ARG A 34 13.49 -16.48 -2.88
N THR A 35 14.75 -16.87 -2.73
CA THR A 35 15.58 -17.43 -3.81
C THR A 35 15.95 -18.87 -3.45
N GLU A 36 15.82 -19.79 -4.39
CA GLU A 36 16.30 -21.18 -4.28
C GLU A 36 17.30 -21.49 -5.40
N LYS A 37 17.89 -22.70 -5.40
CA LYS A 37 19.01 -23.03 -6.31
C LYS A 37 18.66 -22.99 -7.81
N THR A 38 17.38 -23.14 -8.16
CA THR A 38 16.91 -23.24 -9.56
C THR A 38 15.78 -22.26 -9.89
N GLN A 39 15.05 -21.75 -8.88
CA GLN A 39 13.90 -20.88 -9.03
C GLN A 39 13.87 -19.79 -7.96
N THR A 40 13.25 -18.66 -8.29
CA THR A 40 13.06 -17.50 -7.42
C THR A 40 11.57 -17.25 -7.27
N LEU A 41 11.10 -17.11 -6.02
CA LEU A 41 9.75 -16.68 -5.71
C LEU A 41 9.71 -15.15 -5.79
N VAL A 42 9.00 -14.64 -6.79
CA VAL A 42 8.84 -13.21 -7.06
C VAL A 42 7.40 -12.77 -6.80
N CYS A 43 7.24 -11.50 -6.45
CA CYS A 43 5.97 -10.84 -6.17
C CYS A 43 5.78 -9.69 -7.16
N ASP A 44 4.70 -9.69 -7.94
CA ASP A 44 4.39 -8.60 -8.87
C ASP A 44 3.80 -7.35 -8.15
N ASP A 45 3.59 -6.27 -8.93
CA ASP A 45 2.98 -5.02 -8.44
C ASP A 45 1.52 -5.17 -8.00
N ARG A 46 0.87 -6.30 -8.29
CA ARG A 46 -0.49 -6.66 -7.85
C ARG A 46 -0.46 -7.52 -6.57
N ASN A 47 0.72 -7.67 -5.94
CA ASN A 47 1.00 -8.55 -4.80
C ASN A 47 0.77 -10.06 -5.08
N LYS A 48 0.71 -10.47 -6.35
CA LYS A 48 0.63 -11.88 -6.73
C LYS A 48 2.02 -12.49 -6.70
N GLN A 49 2.18 -13.58 -5.95
CA GLN A 49 3.43 -14.33 -5.85
C GLN A 49 3.43 -15.52 -6.81
N PHE A 50 4.57 -15.77 -7.45
CA PHE A 50 4.78 -16.94 -8.31
C PHE A 50 6.27 -17.26 -8.47
N TRP A 51 6.57 -18.51 -8.83
CA TRP A 51 7.92 -19.00 -9.04
C TRP A 51 8.36 -18.76 -10.49
N VAL A 52 9.60 -18.30 -10.66
CA VAL A 52 10.26 -18.20 -11.96
C VAL A 52 11.64 -18.87 -11.91
N PRO A 53 12.05 -19.68 -12.92
CA PRO A 53 13.45 -20.00 -13.18
C PRO A 53 14.43 -18.86 -12.89
N ALA A 54 15.54 -19.18 -12.21
CA ALA A 54 16.51 -18.17 -11.79
C ALA A 54 17.10 -17.35 -12.97
N GLY A 55 17.18 -17.96 -14.17
CA GLY A 55 17.64 -17.29 -15.39
C GLY A 55 16.65 -16.33 -16.05
N ASP A 56 15.38 -16.30 -15.62
CA ASP A 56 14.41 -15.30 -16.09
C ASP A 56 14.50 -13.98 -15.30
N VAL A 57 15.29 -13.93 -14.21
CA VAL A 57 15.60 -12.71 -13.46
C VAL A 57 16.75 -11.99 -14.17
N LEU A 58 16.43 -10.95 -14.94
CA LEU A 58 17.34 -10.32 -15.89
C LEU A 58 18.39 -9.43 -15.20
N LYS A 59 17.94 -8.50 -14.33
CA LYS A 59 18.80 -7.56 -13.59
C LYS A 59 18.03 -6.89 -12.45
N ALA A 60 18.77 -6.26 -11.53
CA ALA A 60 18.23 -5.32 -10.54
C ALA A 60 17.45 -4.18 -11.20
N MET A 61 16.39 -3.71 -10.54
CA MET A 61 15.61 -2.55 -10.95
C MET A 61 16.23 -1.27 -10.38
N HIS A 62 16.59 -0.33 -11.25
CA HIS A 62 17.10 0.98 -10.83
C HIS A 62 16.10 1.71 -9.92
N ILE A 63 16.60 2.51 -8.98
CA ILE A 63 15.78 3.17 -7.94
C ILE A 63 14.69 4.05 -8.57
N THR A 64 15.01 4.82 -9.62
CA THR A 64 14.03 5.67 -10.33
C THR A 64 13.02 4.89 -11.18
N SER A 65 13.13 3.56 -11.25
CA SER A 65 12.12 2.67 -11.85
C SER A 65 11.30 1.90 -10.80
N GLN A 66 11.69 1.95 -9.52
CA GLN A 66 10.91 1.39 -8.40
C GLN A 66 9.73 2.31 -8.05
N GLU A 67 10.01 3.61 -8.00
CA GLU A 67 9.03 4.70 -7.93
C GLU A 67 8.66 5.18 -9.36
N ASP A 68 7.67 6.06 -9.47
CA ASP A 68 7.26 6.72 -10.72
C ASP A 68 7.85 8.13 -10.87
N VAL A 69 8.26 8.48 -12.09
CA VAL A 69 8.92 9.74 -12.44
C VAL A 69 8.10 10.60 -13.38
N GLU A 70 8.21 11.92 -13.24
CA GLU A 70 7.47 12.88 -14.06
C GLU A 70 8.07 13.09 -15.45
N ASP A 71 9.40 13.04 -15.57
CA ASP A 71 10.13 12.99 -16.84
C ASP A 71 10.89 11.67 -16.96
N MET A 72 10.59 10.89 -17.99
CA MET A 72 11.17 9.57 -18.21
C MET A 72 12.66 9.62 -18.60
N ILE A 73 13.23 10.78 -18.92
CA ILE A 73 14.70 10.93 -19.05
C ILE A 73 15.40 10.66 -17.70
N THR A 74 14.71 10.84 -16.57
CA THR A 74 15.27 10.58 -15.23
C THR A 74 15.26 9.09 -14.82
N LEU A 75 14.79 8.20 -15.70
CA LEU A 75 14.94 6.75 -15.54
C LEU A 75 16.42 6.36 -15.77
N GLY A 76 17.06 5.75 -14.77
CA GLY A 76 18.44 5.23 -14.87
C GLY A 76 18.60 3.98 -15.74
N ASP A 77 17.58 3.67 -16.54
CA ASP A 77 17.54 2.57 -17.51
C ASP A 77 16.35 2.86 -18.45
N LEU A 78 16.61 3.22 -19.70
CA LEU A 78 15.59 3.74 -20.62
C LEU A 78 15.20 2.69 -21.68
N GLN A 79 14.28 1.79 -21.29
CA GLN A 79 13.89 0.59 -22.05
C GLN A 79 12.36 0.52 -22.19
N GLU A 80 11.86 -0.32 -23.11
CA GLU A 80 10.40 -0.51 -23.30
C GLU A 80 9.67 -0.83 -21.98
N TYR A 81 10.26 -1.70 -21.16
CA TYR A 81 9.68 -2.13 -19.89
C TYR A 81 9.75 -1.08 -18.76
N THR A 82 10.78 -0.23 -18.75
CA THR A 82 10.89 0.83 -17.73
C THR A 82 9.92 1.96 -18.01
N ILE A 83 9.82 2.37 -19.28
CA ILE A 83 8.84 3.32 -19.80
C ILE A 83 7.42 2.81 -19.55
N LEU A 84 7.12 1.55 -19.92
CA LEU A 84 5.80 0.94 -19.69
C LEU A 84 5.43 0.91 -18.20
N ARG A 85 6.35 0.51 -17.31
CA ARG A 85 6.13 0.48 -15.86
C ARG A 85 5.79 1.87 -15.32
N ASN A 86 6.55 2.90 -15.70
CA ASN A 86 6.29 4.26 -15.25
C ASN A 86 4.91 4.74 -15.71
N LEU A 87 4.58 4.58 -17.00
CA LEU A 87 3.29 4.96 -17.57
C LEU A 87 2.13 4.19 -16.93
N GLN A 88 2.27 2.89 -16.66
CA GLN A 88 1.28 2.07 -15.96
C GLN A 88 1.05 2.57 -14.52
N ASN A 89 2.12 2.83 -13.76
CA ASN A 89 2.04 3.28 -12.38
C ASN A 89 1.40 4.67 -12.27
N ARG A 90 1.75 5.59 -13.18
CA ARG A 90 1.16 6.92 -13.26
C ARG A 90 -0.32 6.88 -13.68
N TYR A 91 -0.67 6.07 -14.68
CA TYR A 91 -2.05 5.86 -15.09
C TYR A 91 -2.93 5.29 -13.95
N ALA A 92 -2.40 4.35 -13.16
CA ALA A 92 -3.09 3.82 -11.98
C ALA A 92 -3.36 4.89 -10.89
N LYS A 93 -2.50 5.92 -10.79
CA LYS A 93 -2.71 7.12 -9.96
C LYS A 93 -3.56 8.22 -10.65
N GLN A 94 -4.13 7.94 -11.83
CA GLN A 94 -4.84 8.90 -12.69
C GLN A 94 -3.97 10.05 -13.22
N LEU A 95 -2.64 9.93 -13.15
CA LEU A 95 -1.66 10.85 -13.74
C LEU A 95 -1.44 10.48 -15.21
N ILE A 96 -2.31 10.99 -16.09
CA ILE A 96 -2.31 10.64 -17.53
C ILE A 96 -1.18 11.27 -18.35
N TYR A 97 -0.51 12.28 -17.81
CA TYR A 97 0.52 13.06 -18.48
C TYR A 97 1.90 12.74 -17.89
N THR A 98 2.90 12.56 -18.76
CA THR A 98 4.30 12.28 -18.40
C THR A 98 5.23 12.91 -19.43
N TYR A 99 6.31 13.57 -19.02
CA TYR A 99 7.29 14.12 -19.96
C TYR A 99 8.25 13.04 -20.48
N THR A 100 8.78 13.29 -21.67
CA THR A 100 10.03 12.70 -22.18
C THR A 100 10.90 13.87 -22.65
N GLY A 101 11.38 14.67 -21.69
CA GLY A 101 12.00 15.98 -21.92
C GLY A 101 11.04 17.01 -22.51
N SER A 102 11.39 17.56 -23.69
CA SER A 102 10.55 18.50 -24.44
C SER A 102 9.31 17.88 -25.08
N MET A 103 9.12 16.56 -24.97
CA MET A 103 7.92 15.84 -25.40
C MET A 103 6.94 15.60 -24.25
N LEU A 104 5.66 15.49 -24.58
CA LEU A 104 4.62 15.04 -23.65
C LEU A 104 4.01 13.72 -24.12
N VAL A 105 3.91 12.75 -23.21
CA VAL A 105 3.13 11.52 -23.36
C VAL A 105 1.79 11.71 -22.68
N ALA A 106 0.70 11.36 -23.37
CA ALA A 106 -0.67 11.52 -22.89
C ALA A 106 -1.44 10.20 -23.05
N ILE A 107 -1.91 9.61 -21.95
CA ILE A 107 -2.67 8.35 -21.97
C ILE A 107 -4.17 8.67 -21.85
N ASN A 108 -5.02 8.18 -22.76
CA ASN A 108 -6.45 8.48 -22.71
C ASN A 108 -7.08 7.94 -21.40
N PRO A 109 -7.69 8.77 -20.54
CA PRO A 109 -8.33 8.29 -19.31
C PRO A 109 -9.65 7.55 -19.53
N TYR A 110 -10.33 7.75 -20.68
CA TYR A 110 -11.74 7.37 -20.90
C TYR A 110 -12.75 7.93 -19.87
N GLN A 111 -12.34 8.94 -19.09
CA GLN A 111 -13.19 9.68 -18.15
C GLN A 111 -12.72 11.14 -18.06
N ILE A 112 -13.63 12.08 -17.81
CA ILE A 112 -13.28 13.49 -17.61
C ILE A 112 -12.53 13.64 -16.28
N LEU A 113 -11.34 14.25 -16.31
CA LEU A 113 -10.54 14.55 -15.12
C LEU A 113 -10.66 16.04 -14.76
N PRO A 114 -10.71 16.41 -13.47
CA PRO A 114 -10.84 17.80 -13.02
C PRO A 114 -9.48 18.53 -13.03
N ILE A 115 -8.81 18.54 -14.19
CA ILE A 115 -7.46 19.12 -14.40
C ILE A 115 -7.43 20.18 -15.52
N TYR A 116 -8.60 20.51 -16.09
CA TYR A 116 -8.75 21.42 -17.23
C TYR A 116 -9.56 22.67 -16.88
N THR A 117 -9.55 23.10 -15.62
CA THR A 117 -10.31 24.29 -15.19
C THR A 117 -9.49 25.57 -15.36
N ASN A 118 -10.15 26.72 -15.27
CA ASN A 118 -9.49 28.04 -15.29
C ASN A 118 -8.44 28.20 -14.17
N ARG A 119 -8.52 27.41 -13.09
CA ARG A 119 -7.49 27.39 -12.03
C ARG A 119 -6.17 26.81 -12.55
N GLU A 120 -6.22 25.69 -13.26
CA GLU A 120 -5.03 25.07 -13.83
C GLU A 120 -4.46 25.93 -14.96
N ILE A 121 -5.32 26.60 -15.74
CA ILE A 121 -4.88 27.57 -16.76
C ILE A 121 -4.05 28.70 -16.12
N GLN A 122 -4.50 29.30 -15.00
CA GLN A 122 -3.72 30.33 -14.31
C GLN A 122 -2.49 29.77 -13.58
N LEU A 123 -2.49 28.51 -13.16
CA LEU A 123 -1.36 27.86 -12.48
C LEU A 123 -0.18 27.62 -13.44
N TYR A 124 -0.44 27.12 -14.65
CA TYR A 124 0.60 26.83 -15.65
C TYR A 124 1.09 28.07 -16.42
N ARG A 125 0.41 29.21 -16.27
CA ARG A 125 0.73 30.45 -16.98
C ARG A 125 2.08 31.05 -16.56
N ASN A 126 2.89 31.41 -17.56
CA ASN A 126 4.24 31.98 -17.40
C ASN A 126 5.21 31.05 -16.63
N LYS A 127 5.04 29.73 -16.73
CA LYS A 127 5.89 28.73 -16.05
C LYS A 127 6.87 28.03 -16.98
N SER A 128 8.01 27.60 -16.46
CA SER A 128 8.91 26.70 -17.17
C SER A 128 8.45 25.24 -17.04
N LEU A 129 8.81 24.40 -18.02
CA LEU A 129 8.38 22.99 -18.09
C LEU A 129 8.81 22.15 -16.87
N ALA A 130 9.86 22.58 -16.15
CA ALA A 130 10.41 21.89 -14.99
C ALA A 130 9.93 22.44 -13.62
N GLU A 131 9.11 23.49 -13.59
CA GLU A 131 8.55 24.06 -12.34
C GLU A 131 7.28 23.34 -11.86
N LEU A 132 6.58 22.66 -12.76
CA LEU A 132 5.27 22.06 -12.49
C LEU A 132 5.15 20.66 -13.12
N PRO A 133 4.25 19.81 -12.57
CA PRO A 133 4.00 18.47 -13.10
C PRO A 133 3.64 18.44 -14.60
N PRO A 134 3.80 17.30 -15.27
CA PRO A 134 3.50 17.17 -16.70
C PRO A 134 2.05 17.50 -17.02
N HIS A 135 1.83 18.45 -17.92
CA HIS A 135 0.49 18.83 -18.37
C HIS A 135 0.47 19.42 -19.78
N ILE A 136 -0.64 19.25 -20.50
CA ILE A 136 -0.79 19.80 -21.86
C ILE A 136 -0.77 21.34 -21.90
N PHE A 137 -1.21 21.98 -20.82
CA PHE A 137 -1.09 23.43 -20.66
C PHE A 137 0.36 23.90 -20.55
N ALA A 138 1.28 23.10 -19.99
CA ALA A 138 2.69 23.47 -19.89
C ALA A 138 3.37 23.53 -21.26
N ILE A 139 3.06 22.58 -22.16
CA ILE A 139 3.50 22.61 -23.57
C ILE A 139 2.92 23.84 -24.29
N SER A 140 1.63 24.11 -24.09
CA SER A 140 0.91 25.24 -24.69
C SER A 140 1.49 26.59 -24.26
N ASP A 141 1.77 26.75 -22.97
CA ASP A 141 2.38 27.97 -22.41
C ASP A 141 3.84 28.13 -22.84
N ASN A 142 4.61 27.04 -22.91
CA ASN A 142 6.00 27.12 -23.34
C ASN A 142 6.13 27.55 -24.81
N ALA A 143 5.28 27.01 -25.70
CA ALA A 143 5.20 27.44 -27.09
C ALA A 143 4.83 28.93 -27.19
N PHE A 144 3.81 29.39 -26.44
CA PHE A 144 3.41 30.79 -26.43
C PHE A 144 4.50 31.72 -25.88
N GLN A 145 5.16 31.36 -24.77
CA GLN A 145 6.32 32.08 -24.24
C GLN A 145 7.46 32.15 -25.26
N ARG A 146 7.77 31.06 -25.97
CA ARG A 146 8.84 31.02 -26.98
C ARG A 146 8.52 31.92 -28.17
N LEU A 147 7.29 31.88 -28.68
CA LEU A 147 6.79 32.81 -29.70
C LEU A 147 6.93 34.28 -29.25
N GLN A 148 6.53 34.58 -28.01
CA GLN A 148 6.62 35.94 -27.49
C GLN A 148 8.07 36.43 -27.30
N ARG A 149 8.99 35.56 -26.85
CA ARG A 149 10.39 35.92 -26.56
C ARG A 149 11.28 35.96 -27.80
N LEU A 150 11.33 34.87 -28.57
CA LEU A 150 12.26 34.72 -29.70
C LEU A 150 11.72 35.25 -31.02
N LYS A 151 10.41 35.54 -31.07
CA LYS A 151 9.68 35.91 -32.29
C LYS A 151 9.73 34.85 -33.42
N GLU A 152 9.96 33.59 -33.07
CA GLU A 152 9.91 32.44 -33.97
C GLU A 152 8.49 31.86 -34.09
N ASN A 153 8.15 31.27 -35.24
CA ASN A 153 6.96 30.43 -35.39
C ASN A 153 7.10 29.12 -34.60
N GLN A 154 5.99 28.58 -34.10
CA GLN A 154 5.95 27.35 -33.30
C GLN A 154 4.98 26.35 -33.91
N CYS A 155 5.20 25.06 -33.72
CA CYS A 155 4.21 24.04 -34.07
C CYS A 155 4.08 22.97 -32.97
N VAL A 156 2.88 22.44 -32.77
CA VAL A 156 2.60 21.36 -31.82
C VAL A 156 2.08 20.16 -32.63
N VAL A 157 2.87 19.09 -32.68
CA VAL A 157 2.59 17.89 -33.46
C VAL A 157 2.00 16.82 -32.54
N ILE A 158 0.72 16.51 -32.75
CA ILE A 158 -0.05 15.55 -31.95
C ILE A 158 -0.22 14.26 -32.77
N SER A 159 0.16 13.13 -32.19
CA SER A 159 0.23 11.84 -32.89
C SER A 159 -0.09 10.66 -31.97
N GLY A 160 -0.41 9.49 -32.55
CA GLY A 160 -0.84 8.28 -31.83
C GLY A 160 -1.93 7.51 -32.57
N GLU A 161 -2.30 6.30 -32.12
CA GLU A 161 -3.35 5.49 -32.74
C GLU A 161 -4.74 6.19 -32.74
N SER A 162 -5.71 5.66 -33.47
CA SER A 162 -7.09 6.17 -33.43
C SER A 162 -7.74 5.86 -32.07
N GLY A 163 -8.50 6.80 -31.53
CA GLY A 163 -9.07 6.72 -30.17
C GLY A 163 -8.10 7.08 -29.03
N ALA A 164 -6.83 7.41 -29.32
CA ALA A 164 -5.83 7.75 -28.30
C ALA A 164 -5.98 9.16 -27.66
N GLY A 165 -6.91 9.99 -28.13
CA GLY A 165 -7.20 11.32 -27.53
C GLY A 165 -6.56 12.54 -28.21
N LYS A 166 -6.02 12.40 -29.43
CA LYS A 166 -5.38 13.51 -30.18
C LYS A 166 -6.27 14.75 -30.36
N THR A 167 -7.52 14.54 -30.74
CA THR A 167 -8.46 15.62 -31.07
C THR A 167 -8.94 16.38 -29.83
N GLU A 168 -9.14 15.69 -28.70
CA GLU A 168 -9.37 16.36 -27.40
C GLU A 168 -8.10 17.09 -26.92
N SER A 169 -6.91 16.53 -27.15
CA SER A 169 -5.64 17.23 -26.85
C SER A 169 -5.50 18.52 -27.67
N THR A 170 -5.89 18.50 -28.94
CA THR A 170 -5.97 19.69 -29.82
C THR A 170 -6.90 20.73 -29.21
N LYS A 171 -8.14 20.34 -28.87
CA LYS A 171 -9.17 21.21 -28.29
C LYS A 171 -8.73 21.85 -26.97
N LEU A 172 -8.02 21.12 -26.11
CA LEU A 172 -7.43 21.64 -24.86
C LEU A 172 -6.32 22.67 -25.10
N ILE A 173 -5.49 22.49 -26.13
CA ILE A 173 -4.48 23.49 -26.53
C ILE A 173 -5.16 24.75 -27.07
N LEU A 174 -6.16 24.63 -27.95
CA LEU A 174 -6.94 25.76 -28.47
C LEU A 174 -7.61 26.55 -27.33
N GLN A 175 -8.22 25.84 -26.37
CA GLN A 175 -8.84 26.43 -25.18
C GLN A 175 -7.82 27.18 -24.30
N TYR A 176 -6.62 26.62 -24.11
CA TYR A 176 -5.55 27.29 -23.35
C TYR A 176 -5.08 28.57 -24.06
N LEU A 177 -4.79 28.47 -25.37
CA LEU A 177 -4.28 29.59 -26.16
C LEU A 177 -5.28 30.75 -26.29
N ALA A 178 -6.58 30.46 -26.31
CA ALA A 178 -7.64 31.47 -26.16
C ALA A 178 -7.61 32.09 -24.75
N ALA A 179 -7.68 31.27 -23.68
CA ALA A 179 -7.77 31.76 -22.31
C ALA A 179 -6.59 32.67 -21.89
N ILE A 180 -5.36 32.41 -22.35
CA ILE A 180 -4.20 33.27 -22.07
C ILE A 180 -4.18 34.58 -22.87
N SER A 181 -4.94 34.67 -23.98
CA SER A 181 -5.01 35.84 -24.86
C SER A 181 -5.68 37.05 -24.22
N GLY A 182 -6.43 36.83 -23.12
CA GLY A 182 -6.91 37.88 -22.21
C GLY A 182 -8.04 38.75 -22.76
N LYS A 183 -8.55 38.46 -23.96
CA LYS A 183 -9.73 39.08 -24.56
C LYS A 183 -10.60 37.96 -25.11
N HIS A 184 -11.77 37.71 -24.52
CA HIS A 184 -12.76 36.79 -25.09
C HIS A 184 -13.28 37.33 -26.42
N SER A 185 -12.54 37.00 -27.47
CA SER A 185 -12.77 37.48 -28.82
C SER A 185 -13.74 36.54 -29.50
N TRP A 186 -14.65 37.08 -30.30
CA TRP A 186 -15.54 36.28 -31.14
C TRP A 186 -14.78 35.30 -32.05
N ILE A 187 -13.52 35.63 -32.39
CA ILE A 187 -12.62 34.77 -33.16
C ILE A 187 -12.25 33.47 -32.43
N GLU A 188 -12.13 33.50 -31.09
CA GLU A 188 -11.75 32.34 -30.26
C GLU A 188 -12.89 31.30 -30.24
N GLN A 189 -14.11 31.77 -30.02
CA GLN A 189 -15.29 30.92 -30.11
C GLN A 189 -15.46 30.35 -31.52
N GLN A 190 -15.28 31.16 -32.57
CA GLN A 190 -15.35 30.68 -33.96
C GLN A 190 -14.29 29.59 -34.28
N ILE A 191 -13.08 29.65 -33.70
CA ILE A 191 -12.06 28.60 -33.85
C ILE A 191 -12.48 27.30 -33.15
N ILE A 192 -13.12 27.38 -31.98
CA ILE A 192 -13.59 26.20 -31.24
C ILE A 192 -14.79 25.56 -31.95
N GLU A 193 -15.80 26.35 -32.34
CA GLU A 193 -17.02 25.93 -33.04
C GLU A 193 -16.76 25.41 -34.47
N ALA A 194 -15.55 25.58 -35.02
CA ALA A 194 -15.17 24.94 -36.27
C ALA A 194 -15.02 23.40 -36.14
N ASN A 195 -14.76 22.88 -34.94
CA ASN A 195 -14.51 21.45 -34.74
C ASN A 195 -15.77 20.58 -34.97
N PRO A 196 -16.97 20.87 -34.42
CA PRO A 196 -18.19 20.11 -34.73
C PRO A 196 -18.47 19.94 -36.22
N ILE A 197 -18.27 20.99 -37.04
CA ILE A 197 -18.43 20.92 -38.49
C ILE A 197 -17.37 20.01 -39.11
N MET A 198 -16.10 20.21 -38.76
CA MET A 198 -14.99 19.40 -39.28
C MET A 198 -15.11 17.91 -38.88
N GLU A 199 -15.58 17.61 -37.68
CA GLU A 199 -15.78 16.23 -37.23
C GLU A 199 -16.99 15.58 -37.92
N ALA A 200 -18.08 16.32 -38.16
CA ALA A 200 -19.24 15.79 -38.89
C ALA A 200 -18.89 15.36 -40.32
N PHE A 201 -18.10 16.17 -41.04
CA PHE A 201 -17.72 15.92 -42.43
C PHE A 201 -16.41 15.13 -42.60
N GLY A 202 -15.55 15.08 -41.59
CA GLY A 202 -14.21 14.49 -41.65
C GLY A 202 -13.96 13.30 -40.72
N ASN A 203 -14.86 13.00 -39.79
CA ASN A 203 -14.77 11.81 -38.93
C ASN A 203 -15.83 10.76 -39.29
N ALA A 204 -15.51 9.50 -38.99
CA ALA A 204 -16.39 8.36 -39.13
C ALA A 204 -16.13 7.30 -38.06
N LYS A 205 -17.05 6.34 -37.92
CA LYS A 205 -16.83 5.13 -37.09
C LYS A 205 -16.00 4.10 -37.86
N THR A 206 -14.88 3.69 -37.28
CA THR A 206 -14.08 2.54 -37.71
C THR A 206 -14.23 1.39 -36.72
N VAL A 207 -13.66 0.22 -37.03
CA VAL A 207 -13.66 -0.93 -36.11
C VAL A 207 -13.03 -0.59 -34.74
N ARG A 208 -12.00 0.27 -34.69
CA ARG A 208 -11.23 0.58 -33.47
C ARG A 208 -11.66 1.85 -32.71
N ASN A 209 -12.50 2.72 -33.30
CA ASN A 209 -12.91 4.01 -32.73
C ASN A 209 -14.22 4.54 -33.35
N ASP A 210 -15.14 5.08 -32.55
CA ASP A 210 -16.48 5.51 -33.01
C ASP A 210 -16.52 6.93 -33.59
N ASN A 211 -15.52 7.75 -33.28
CA ASN A 211 -15.33 9.10 -33.83
C ASN A 211 -13.86 9.24 -34.25
N SER A 212 -13.52 8.69 -35.41
CA SER A 212 -12.15 8.70 -35.97
C SER A 212 -12.04 9.72 -37.08
N SER A 213 -11.20 10.74 -36.91
CA SER A 213 -10.77 11.61 -38.00
C SER A 213 -10.15 10.77 -39.13
N ARG A 214 -10.63 10.96 -40.36
CA ARG A 214 -10.12 10.35 -41.60
C ARG A 214 -9.51 11.40 -42.54
N PHE A 215 -8.97 12.45 -41.94
CA PHE A 215 -8.20 13.53 -42.55
C PHE A 215 -7.22 14.09 -41.49
N GLY A 216 -6.15 14.74 -41.91
CA GLY A 216 -5.28 15.53 -41.05
C GLY A 216 -5.71 17.01 -41.03
N LYS A 217 -5.65 17.65 -39.86
CA LYS A 217 -5.92 19.09 -39.71
C LYS A 217 -4.70 19.81 -39.11
N TYR A 218 -4.27 20.87 -39.79
CA TYR A 218 -3.31 21.82 -39.27
C TYR A 218 -4.04 23.14 -38.99
N ILE A 219 -3.99 23.60 -37.73
CA ILE A 219 -4.66 24.82 -37.29
C ILE A 219 -3.57 25.85 -36.94
N GLU A 220 -3.31 26.77 -37.85
CA GLU A 220 -2.42 27.91 -37.64
C GLU A 220 -3.16 29.02 -36.88
N ILE A 221 -2.78 29.32 -35.63
CA ILE A 221 -3.29 30.47 -34.88
C ILE A 221 -2.29 31.62 -35.00
N ARG A 222 -2.76 32.82 -35.35
CA ARG A 222 -1.94 34.02 -35.60
C ARG A 222 -2.05 34.99 -34.43
N PHE A 223 -0.90 35.39 -33.89
CA PHE A 223 -0.82 36.25 -32.70
C PHE A 223 -0.25 37.61 -33.03
N THR A 224 -0.88 38.67 -32.52
CA THR A 224 -0.32 40.02 -32.58
C THR A 224 0.98 40.11 -31.77
N PRO A 225 1.84 41.11 -31.99
CA PRO A 225 3.06 41.32 -31.19
C PRO A 225 2.82 41.43 -29.67
N GLN A 226 1.60 41.78 -29.26
CA GLN A 226 1.13 41.87 -27.87
C GLN A 226 0.56 40.55 -27.31
N GLY A 227 0.48 39.47 -28.11
CA GLY A 227 -0.02 38.16 -27.70
C GLY A 227 -1.53 37.93 -27.83
N ALA A 228 -2.27 38.86 -28.46
CA ALA A 228 -3.68 38.68 -28.74
C ALA A 228 -3.90 37.81 -30.00
N ILE A 229 -4.89 36.93 -30.02
CA ILE A 229 -5.27 36.20 -31.24
C ILE A 229 -5.93 37.17 -32.22
N GLN A 230 -5.34 37.33 -33.41
CA GLN A 230 -5.89 38.15 -34.50
C GLN A 230 -6.84 37.33 -35.39
N GLY A 231 -6.50 36.07 -35.60
CA GLY A 231 -7.20 35.15 -36.50
C GLY A 231 -6.52 33.80 -36.53
N ALA A 232 -7.06 32.89 -37.35
CA ALA A 232 -6.47 31.57 -37.57
C ALA A 232 -6.69 31.10 -39.01
N ARG A 233 -5.97 30.05 -39.40
CA ARG A 233 -6.10 29.38 -40.69
C ARG A 233 -6.09 27.87 -40.49
N ILE A 234 -7.11 27.20 -40.99
CA ILE A 234 -7.23 25.75 -41.00
C ILE A 234 -6.80 25.24 -42.37
N GLN A 235 -5.84 24.31 -42.39
CA GLN A 235 -5.45 23.56 -43.58
C GLN A 235 -5.79 22.09 -43.37
N GLN A 236 -6.66 21.58 -44.24
CA GLN A 236 -7.07 20.18 -44.27
C GLN A 236 -6.19 19.37 -45.24
N TYR A 237 -5.85 18.16 -44.83
CA TYR A 237 -4.95 17.25 -45.54
C TYR A 237 -5.60 15.87 -45.64
N LEU A 238 -5.47 15.22 -46.80
CA LEU A 238 -5.57 13.76 -46.93
C LEU A 238 -6.91 13.15 -46.42
N LEU A 239 -8.03 13.64 -46.95
CA LEU A 239 -9.37 13.07 -46.71
C LEU A 239 -9.49 11.67 -47.35
N GLU A 240 -9.97 10.68 -46.59
CA GLU A 240 -10.23 9.32 -47.06
C GLU A 240 -11.47 9.27 -47.98
N LYS A 241 -11.27 9.56 -49.28
CA LYS A 241 -12.37 9.63 -50.26
C LYS A 241 -13.08 8.29 -50.49
N SER A 242 -12.38 7.17 -50.40
CA SER A 242 -12.97 5.84 -50.62
C SER A 242 -14.08 5.50 -49.64
N ARG A 243 -14.01 5.99 -48.39
CA ARG A 243 -15.04 5.82 -47.36
C ARG A 243 -16.43 6.32 -47.78
N ILE A 244 -16.49 7.27 -48.72
CA ILE A 244 -17.76 7.84 -49.20
C ILE A 244 -18.56 6.78 -49.97
N VAL A 245 -17.89 5.92 -50.73
CA VAL A 245 -18.54 4.93 -51.61
C VAL A 245 -18.44 3.50 -51.10
N PHE A 246 -17.44 3.19 -50.26
CA PHE A 246 -17.19 1.86 -49.70
C PHE A 246 -17.06 1.90 -48.18
N GLN A 247 -17.63 0.91 -47.48
CA GLN A 247 -17.37 0.70 -46.05
C GLN A 247 -17.12 -0.78 -45.74
N SER A 248 -16.10 -1.05 -44.93
CA SER A 248 -15.88 -2.36 -44.31
C SER A 248 -17.00 -2.71 -43.32
N ARG A 249 -17.18 -4.01 -43.03
CA ARG A 249 -18.08 -4.48 -41.97
C ARG A 249 -17.75 -3.79 -40.64
N ASP A 250 -18.79 -3.43 -39.90
CA ASP A 250 -18.70 -2.66 -38.65
C ASP A 250 -18.04 -1.28 -38.78
N GLU A 251 -18.06 -0.68 -39.97
CA GLU A 251 -17.69 0.73 -40.16
C GLU A 251 -18.87 1.60 -40.61
N ARG A 252 -18.63 2.91 -40.68
CA ARG A 252 -19.55 3.89 -41.27
C ARG A 252 -18.90 4.77 -42.32
N ASN A 253 -19.77 5.40 -43.10
CA ASN A 253 -19.48 6.63 -43.83
C ASN A 253 -19.33 7.82 -42.84
N TYR A 254 -19.07 9.02 -43.34
CA TYR A 254 -18.93 10.23 -42.51
C TYR A 254 -20.19 10.55 -41.70
N HIS A 255 -20.01 11.06 -40.47
CA HIS A 255 -21.11 11.23 -39.51
C HIS A 255 -22.24 12.13 -40.01
N ILE A 256 -21.93 13.15 -40.83
CA ILE A 256 -22.91 14.09 -41.37
C ILE A 256 -24.09 13.42 -42.07
N PHE A 257 -23.91 12.30 -42.77
CA PHE A 257 -25.01 11.60 -43.43
C PHE A 257 -26.02 11.02 -42.42
N TYR A 258 -25.54 10.42 -41.34
CA TYR A 258 -26.37 9.87 -40.27
C TYR A 258 -27.03 10.98 -39.45
N CYS A 259 -26.28 12.05 -39.15
CA CYS A 259 -26.80 13.24 -38.45
C CYS A 259 -27.92 13.91 -39.27
N MET A 260 -27.70 14.09 -40.58
CA MET A 260 -28.69 14.66 -41.50
C MET A 260 -29.96 13.81 -41.57
N LEU A 261 -29.83 12.49 -41.79
CA LEU A 261 -31.01 11.61 -41.85
C LEU A 261 -31.80 11.62 -40.53
N ALA A 262 -31.13 11.65 -39.38
CA ALA A 262 -31.76 11.67 -38.07
C ALA A 262 -32.36 13.04 -37.66
N GLY A 263 -31.75 14.15 -38.09
CA GLY A 263 -32.06 15.51 -37.60
C GLY A 263 -32.80 16.45 -38.58
N LEU A 264 -33.03 16.04 -39.83
CA LEU A 264 -33.87 16.81 -40.77
C LEU A 264 -35.34 16.85 -40.33
N SER A 265 -35.98 18.02 -40.46
CA SER A 265 -37.44 18.13 -40.32
C SER A 265 -38.19 17.46 -41.48
N THR A 266 -39.46 17.11 -41.28
CA THR A 266 -40.30 16.44 -42.30
C THR A 266 -40.34 17.22 -43.63
N ALA A 267 -40.59 18.53 -43.58
CA ALA A 267 -40.64 19.38 -44.76
C ALA A 267 -39.29 19.52 -45.49
N GLU A 268 -38.17 19.59 -44.75
CA GLU A 268 -36.83 19.57 -45.36
C GLU A 268 -36.54 18.20 -45.99
N ARG A 269 -36.92 17.11 -45.32
CA ARG A 269 -36.73 15.72 -45.76
C ARG A 269 -37.51 15.41 -47.05
N GLU A 270 -38.77 15.84 -47.14
CA GLU A 270 -39.59 15.74 -48.37
C GLU A 270 -38.98 16.54 -49.53
N ARG A 271 -38.57 17.78 -49.27
CA ARG A 271 -37.96 18.65 -50.30
C ARG A 271 -36.59 18.14 -50.78
N LEU A 272 -35.83 17.45 -49.93
CA LEU A 272 -34.61 16.72 -50.28
C LEU A 272 -34.88 15.32 -50.88
N LYS A 273 -36.15 14.88 -50.92
CA LYS A 273 -36.62 13.55 -51.36
C LYS A 273 -36.08 12.35 -50.55
N LEU A 274 -35.55 12.62 -49.35
CA LEU A 274 -35.01 11.64 -48.41
C LEU A 274 -36.12 10.98 -47.55
N GLN A 275 -37.22 10.56 -48.16
CA GLN A 275 -38.40 10.02 -47.44
C GLN A 275 -38.08 8.77 -46.60
N GLU A 276 -37.02 8.06 -46.94
CA GLU A 276 -36.52 6.86 -46.28
C GLU A 276 -35.74 7.22 -45.00
N GLN A 277 -36.32 6.89 -43.83
CA GLN A 277 -35.72 7.28 -42.54
C GLN A 277 -34.54 6.39 -42.12
N SER A 278 -34.45 5.17 -42.66
CA SER A 278 -33.37 4.23 -42.30
C SER A 278 -32.15 4.43 -43.20
N PRO A 279 -30.94 4.63 -42.63
CA PRO A 279 -29.70 4.61 -43.40
C PRO A 279 -29.49 3.31 -44.21
N SER A 280 -30.12 2.20 -43.82
CA SER A 280 -30.04 0.92 -44.54
C SER A 280 -30.60 0.94 -45.96
N GLN A 281 -31.37 1.98 -46.33
CA GLN A 281 -31.99 2.12 -47.65
C GLN A 281 -31.06 2.82 -48.67
N TYR A 282 -29.93 3.39 -48.19
CA TYR A 282 -28.93 4.04 -49.04
C TYR A 282 -27.67 3.17 -49.17
N HIS A 283 -27.30 2.81 -50.40
CA HIS A 283 -26.19 1.91 -50.69
C HIS A 283 -24.85 2.36 -50.07
N TYR A 284 -24.56 3.65 -50.07
CA TYR A 284 -23.35 4.23 -49.47
C TYR A 284 -23.38 4.34 -47.92
N LEU A 285 -24.46 3.89 -47.26
CA LEU A 285 -24.57 3.80 -45.80
C LEU A 285 -24.85 2.37 -45.32
N ALA A 286 -25.38 1.50 -46.20
CA ALA A 286 -25.78 0.13 -45.92
C ALA A 286 -24.62 -0.86 -45.72
N GLN A 287 -23.51 -0.69 -46.45
CA GLN A 287 -22.46 -1.72 -46.60
C GLN A 287 -21.82 -2.15 -45.27
N GLY A 288 -21.55 -1.20 -44.37
CA GLY A 288 -20.92 -1.48 -43.09
C GLY A 288 -21.84 -2.11 -42.03
N GLY A 289 -23.15 -2.16 -42.27
CA GLY A 289 -24.16 -2.75 -41.36
C GLY A 289 -24.40 -2.01 -40.03
N CYS A 290 -23.68 -0.92 -39.75
CA CYS A 290 -23.70 -0.23 -38.46
C CYS A 290 -24.51 1.08 -38.51
N PHE A 291 -25.77 1.07 -38.07
CA PHE A 291 -26.69 2.22 -38.26
C PHE A 291 -26.89 3.14 -37.05
N THR A 292 -26.82 2.64 -35.81
CA THR A 292 -26.95 3.43 -34.55
C THR A 292 -25.69 3.29 -33.68
N LEU A 293 -25.21 4.38 -33.07
CA LEU A 293 -24.04 4.35 -32.17
C LEU A 293 -24.51 4.38 -30.70
N PRO A 294 -23.99 3.51 -29.82
CA PRO A 294 -24.31 3.56 -28.40
C PRO A 294 -23.76 4.86 -27.79
N GLY A 295 -24.60 5.60 -27.06
CA GLY A 295 -24.22 6.82 -26.35
C GLY A 295 -24.09 8.10 -27.20
N ARG A 296 -24.27 8.03 -28.53
CA ARG A 296 -24.27 9.22 -29.42
C ARG A 296 -25.67 9.49 -29.96
N GLY A 297 -26.09 10.76 -29.97
CA GLY A 297 -27.40 11.17 -30.46
C GLY A 297 -27.29 11.90 -31.80
N ASP A 298 -27.22 11.17 -32.91
CA ASP A 298 -26.97 11.72 -34.25
C ASP A 298 -27.91 12.91 -34.62
N ALA A 299 -29.17 12.92 -34.14
CA ALA A 299 -30.11 14.06 -34.32
C ALA A 299 -29.75 15.32 -33.49
N LYS A 300 -29.15 15.16 -32.30
CA LYS A 300 -28.67 16.25 -31.47
C LYS A 300 -27.38 16.83 -32.05
N ASP A 301 -26.45 15.96 -32.46
CA ASP A 301 -25.24 16.36 -33.19
C ASP A 301 -25.60 17.22 -34.41
N PHE A 302 -26.66 16.88 -35.16
CA PHE A 302 -27.14 17.72 -36.28
C PHE A 302 -27.60 19.12 -35.86
N ALA A 303 -28.27 19.26 -34.72
CA ALA A 303 -28.65 20.57 -34.18
C ALA A 303 -27.41 21.39 -33.77
N ASP A 304 -26.43 20.74 -33.12
CA ASP A 304 -25.16 21.37 -32.73
C ASP A 304 -24.34 21.79 -33.98
N ILE A 305 -24.32 20.99 -35.05
CA ILE A 305 -23.71 21.33 -36.36
C ILE A 305 -24.42 22.54 -37.01
N ARG A 306 -25.75 22.60 -37.00
CA ARG A 306 -26.51 23.75 -37.54
C ARG A 306 -26.25 25.03 -36.72
N ALA A 307 -26.07 24.91 -35.40
CA ALA A 307 -25.69 26.03 -34.55
C ALA A 307 -24.26 26.52 -34.86
N ALA A 308 -23.29 25.62 -34.96
CA ALA A 308 -21.91 25.94 -35.33
C ALA A 308 -21.81 26.63 -36.71
N MET A 309 -22.53 26.13 -37.73
CA MET A 309 -22.61 26.77 -39.05
C MET A 309 -23.14 28.21 -38.98
N LYS A 310 -24.11 28.49 -38.09
CA LYS A 310 -24.65 29.84 -37.86
C LYS A 310 -23.63 30.76 -37.18
N VAL A 311 -22.85 30.26 -36.21
CA VAL A 311 -21.77 31.01 -35.56
C VAL A 311 -20.62 31.32 -36.54
N LEU A 312 -20.38 30.43 -37.51
CA LEU A 312 -19.39 30.57 -38.57
C LEU A 312 -19.94 31.22 -39.85
N SER A 313 -21.02 32.00 -39.75
CA SER A 313 -21.54 32.86 -40.82
C SER A 313 -21.89 32.16 -42.15
N PHE A 314 -22.21 30.86 -42.12
CA PHE A 314 -22.78 30.17 -43.28
C PHE A 314 -24.18 30.72 -43.56
N LYS A 315 -24.47 31.09 -44.81
CA LYS A 315 -25.80 31.58 -45.19
C LYS A 315 -26.81 30.42 -45.21
N PRO A 316 -28.11 30.65 -44.95
CA PRO A 316 -29.14 29.61 -45.08
C PRO A 316 -29.16 28.92 -46.45
N GLU A 317 -28.90 29.67 -47.52
CA GLU A 317 -28.77 29.16 -48.90
C GLU A 317 -27.53 28.27 -49.09
N GLU A 318 -26.40 28.61 -48.46
CA GLU A 318 -25.15 27.83 -48.50
C GLU A 318 -25.36 26.51 -47.76
N VAL A 319 -25.97 26.53 -46.56
CA VAL A 319 -26.33 25.34 -45.79
C VAL A 319 -27.33 24.46 -46.56
N TRP A 320 -28.37 25.05 -47.14
CA TRP A 320 -29.34 24.32 -47.97
C TRP A 320 -28.66 23.64 -49.17
N SER A 321 -27.74 24.34 -49.84
CA SER A 321 -26.99 23.79 -50.97
C SER A 321 -26.10 22.61 -50.56
N ILE A 322 -25.42 22.69 -49.41
CA ILE A 322 -24.64 21.58 -48.84
C ILE A 322 -25.54 20.36 -48.60
N LEU A 323 -26.69 20.54 -47.93
CA LEU A 323 -27.64 19.45 -47.65
C LEU A 323 -28.23 18.86 -48.95
N SER A 324 -28.51 19.69 -49.96
CA SER A 324 -28.98 19.25 -51.29
C SER A 324 -27.95 18.36 -52.01
N LEU A 325 -26.66 18.70 -51.93
CA LEU A 325 -25.60 17.90 -52.55
C LEU A 325 -25.29 16.62 -51.75
N LEU A 326 -25.41 16.64 -50.42
CA LEU A 326 -25.34 15.41 -49.60
C LEU A 326 -26.51 14.46 -49.90
N ALA A 327 -27.72 14.97 -50.08
CA ALA A 327 -28.87 14.19 -50.54
C ALA A 327 -28.64 13.62 -51.96
N ALA A 328 -28.06 14.41 -52.87
CA ALA A 328 -27.70 13.94 -54.20
C ALA A 328 -26.67 12.80 -54.17
N ILE A 329 -25.68 12.84 -53.27
CA ILE A 329 -24.71 11.74 -53.06
C ILE A 329 -25.42 10.45 -52.63
N LEU A 330 -26.37 10.54 -51.69
CA LEU A 330 -27.12 9.37 -51.23
C LEU A 330 -27.99 8.76 -52.34
N HIS A 331 -28.66 9.59 -53.16
CA HIS A 331 -29.44 9.10 -54.31
C HIS A 331 -28.55 8.58 -55.46
N LEU A 332 -27.37 9.17 -55.70
CA LEU A 332 -26.39 8.68 -56.67
C LEU A 332 -26.00 7.22 -56.37
N GLY A 333 -25.68 6.90 -55.11
CA GLY A 333 -25.29 5.54 -54.73
C GLY A 333 -26.35 4.47 -54.97
N ASN A 334 -27.63 4.86 -55.00
CA ASN A 334 -28.74 3.95 -55.30
C ASN A 334 -28.98 3.74 -56.80
N LEU A 335 -28.35 4.52 -57.69
CA LEU A 335 -28.43 4.30 -59.14
C LEU A 335 -27.87 2.92 -59.51
N ARG A 336 -28.68 2.17 -60.27
CA ARG A 336 -28.35 0.83 -60.79
C ARG A 336 -28.07 0.91 -62.29
N PHE A 337 -27.01 0.23 -62.71
CA PHE A 337 -26.65 0.07 -64.11
C PHE A 337 -26.91 -1.37 -64.56
N THR A 338 -27.65 -1.51 -65.65
CA THR A 338 -27.79 -2.75 -66.42
C THR A 338 -26.65 -2.85 -67.45
N ALA A 339 -26.23 -4.07 -67.77
CA ALA A 339 -25.31 -4.33 -68.87
C ALA A 339 -26.11 -4.72 -70.11
N THR A 340 -25.89 -4.02 -71.22
CA THR A 340 -26.59 -4.20 -72.49
C THR A 340 -25.55 -4.23 -73.62
N GLU A 341 -25.76 -5.05 -74.64
CA GLU A 341 -24.86 -5.10 -75.81
C GLU A 341 -25.47 -4.31 -76.97
N VAL A 342 -24.76 -3.28 -77.43
CA VAL A 342 -25.16 -2.44 -78.57
C VAL A 342 -24.00 -2.39 -79.55
N ALA A 343 -24.24 -2.81 -80.80
CA ALA A 343 -23.23 -2.90 -81.86
C ALA A 343 -21.94 -3.66 -81.44
N ASN A 344 -22.11 -4.80 -80.75
CA ASN A 344 -21.05 -5.65 -80.20
C ASN A 344 -20.12 -4.96 -79.17
N LEU A 345 -20.57 -3.85 -78.58
CA LEU A 345 -19.91 -3.18 -77.45
C LEU A 345 -20.73 -3.37 -76.18
N ALA A 346 -20.06 -3.63 -75.06
CA ALA A 346 -20.68 -3.67 -73.75
C ALA A 346 -21.01 -2.23 -73.30
N THR A 347 -22.30 -1.95 -73.16
CA THR A 347 -22.85 -0.65 -72.77
C THR A 347 -23.55 -0.71 -71.43
N ALA A 348 -23.70 0.44 -70.78
CA ALA A 348 -24.40 0.61 -69.51
C ALA A 348 -25.67 1.44 -69.71
N GLU A 349 -26.80 0.96 -69.21
CA GLU A 349 -28.04 1.73 -69.14
C GLU A 349 -28.48 1.93 -67.67
N ILE A 350 -29.22 3.01 -67.40
CA ILE A 350 -29.70 3.33 -66.05
C ILE A 350 -31.15 2.86 -65.90
N ASP A 351 -31.32 1.75 -65.18
CA ASP A 351 -32.60 1.14 -64.82
C ASP A 351 -33.43 2.05 -63.89
N ASP A 352 -32.77 2.70 -62.93
CA ASP A 352 -33.41 3.56 -61.92
C ASP A 352 -33.67 5.00 -62.41
N THR A 353 -34.60 5.13 -63.35
CA THR A 353 -35.10 6.43 -63.83
C THR A 353 -35.63 7.33 -62.69
N PRO A 354 -36.35 6.82 -61.66
CA PRO A 354 -36.77 7.65 -60.53
C PRO A 354 -35.62 8.30 -59.76
N ASN A 355 -34.60 7.55 -59.31
CA ASN A 355 -33.46 8.14 -58.62
C ASN A 355 -32.63 9.04 -59.55
N LEU A 356 -32.53 8.74 -60.84
CA LEU A 356 -31.87 9.63 -61.81
C LEU A 356 -32.58 11.00 -61.88
N GLN A 357 -33.91 11.02 -61.89
CA GLN A 357 -34.70 12.27 -61.82
C GLN A 357 -34.52 13.00 -60.47
N ARG A 358 -34.38 12.28 -59.34
CA ARG A 358 -34.07 12.88 -58.03
C ARG A 358 -32.70 13.57 -58.04
N VAL A 359 -31.66 12.87 -58.50
CA VAL A 359 -30.29 13.40 -58.59
C VAL A 359 -30.23 14.61 -59.51
N ALA A 360 -30.80 14.53 -60.71
CA ALA A 360 -30.82 15.63 -61.68
C ALA A 360 -31.41 16.93 -61.10
N GLN A 361 -32.52 16.83 -60.35
CA GLN A 361 -33.14 17.98 -59.69
C GLN A 361 -32.32 18.52 -58.50
N LEU A 362 -31.71 17.66 -57.69
CA LEU A 362 -30.88 18.08 -56.54
C LEU A 362 -29.53 18.69 -56.96
N LEU A 363 -28.97 18.26 -58.10
CA LEU A 363 -27.77 18.84 -58.71
C LEU A 363 -28.07 20.07 -59.59
N GLY A 364 -29.32 20.31 -59.99
CA GLY A 364 -29.69 21.40 -60.91
C GLY A 364 -29.22 21.19 -62.34
N ILE A 365 -29.30 19.95 -62.85
CA ILE A 365 -28.71 19.50 -64.13
C ILE A 365 -29.78 18.79 -64.99
N PRO A 366 -29.78 18.93 -66.34
CA PRO A 366 -30.72 18.22 -67.21
C PRO A 366 -30.57 16.69 -67.16
N ILE A 367 -31.69 15.96 -67.07
CA ILE A 367 -31.73 14.50 -66.88
C ILE A 367 -31.03 13.75 -68.02
N SER A 368 -31.29 14.11 -69.27
CA SER A 368 -30.70 13.46 -70.45
C SER A 368 -29.18 13.62 -70.52
N ALA A 369 -28.68 14.81 -70.20
CA ALA A 369 -27.25 15.10 -70.17
C ALA A 369 -26.54 14.39 -68.99
N LEU A 370 -27.21 14.26 -67.84
CA LEU A 370 -26.72 13.46 -66.71
C LEU A 370 -26.66 11.97 -67.05
N ASN A 371 -27.66 11.43 -67.76
CA ASN A 371 -27.64 10.04 -68.22
C ASN A 371 -26.42 9.80 -69.14
N ALA A 372 -26.29 10.61 -70.20
CA ALA A 372 -25.19 10.50 -71.16
C ALA A 372 -23.80 10.61 -70.48
N ALA A 373 -23.61 11.56 -69.56
CA ALA A 373 -22.33 11.74 -68.87
C ALA A 373 -22.01 10.66 -67.83
N LEU A 374 -22.96 9.76 -67.51
CA LEU A 374 -22.75 8.58 -66.65
C LEU A 374 -22.59 7.27 -67.44
N THR A 375 -23.17 7.18 -68.66
CA THR A 375 -23.17 5.96 -69.50
C THR A 375 -22.25 6.05 -70.72
N GLN A 376 -21.77 7.23 -71.06
CA GLN A 376 -20.89 7.51 -72.20
C GLN A 376 -19.69 8.34 -71.75
N ARG A 377 -18.65 8.35 -72.60
CA ARG A 377 -17.43 9.13 -72.39
C ARG A 377 -16.95 9.71 -73.71
N THR A 378 -16.72 11.03 -73.73
CA THR A 378 -16.07 11.69 -74.86
C THR A 378 -14.56 11.64 -74.68
N ILE A 379 -13.84 11.18 -75.71
CA ILE A 379 -12.38 11.15 -75.76
C ILE A 379 -11.94 11.98 -76.96
N PHE A 380 -11.03 12.93 -76.73
CA PHE A 380 -10.41 13.69 -77.80
C PHE A 380 -9.26 12.89 -78.43
N VAL A 381 -9.39 12.54 -79.71
CA VAL A 381 -8.48 11.63 -80.42
C VAL A 381 -8.16 12.23 -81.79
N HIS A 382 -6.87 12.45 -82.08
CA HIS A 382 -6.37 12.93 -83.38
C HIS A 382 -7.00 14.23 -83.93
N GLY A 383 -7.67 15.03 -83.08
CA GLY A 383 -8.35 16.27 -83.47
C GLY A 383 -9.88 16.22 -83.36
N GLU A 384 -10.45 15.03 -83.19
CA GLU A 384 -11.90 14.80 -83.13
C GLU A 384 -12.38 14.39 -81.74
N HIS A 385 -13.65 14.68 -81.44
CA HIS A 385 -14.34 14.25 -80.22
C HIS A 385 -15.09 12.94 -80.48
N VAL A 386 -14.50 11.81 -80.11
CA VAL A 386 -15.13 10.49 -80.24
C VAL A 386 -15.87 10.15 -78.95
N THR A 387 -17.19 9.93 -79.02
CA THR A 387 -18.00 9.51 -77.87
C THR A 387 -18.19 8.00 -77.90
N THR A 388 -17.78 7.31 -76.84
CA THR A 388 -17.94 5.86 -76.67
C THR A 388 -18.78 5.53 -75.45
N SER A 389 -19.67 4.54 -75.58
CA SER A 389 -20.40 3.97 -74.43
C SER A 389 -19.45 3.30 -73.43
N LEU A 390 -19.82 3.34 -72.15
CA LEU A 390 -19.10 2.70 -71.05
C LEU A 390 -19.70 1.32 -70.73
N SER A 391 -18.89 0.38 -70.25
CA SER A 391 -19.43 -0.84 -69.63
C SER A 391 -20.08 -0.52 -68.29
N LYS A 392 -20.88 -1.45 -67.76
CA LYS A 392 -21.54 -1.35 -66.45
C LYS A 392 -20.56 -1.04 -65.32
N GLU A 393 -19.39 -1.67 -65.34
CA GLU A 393 -18.32 -1.53 -64.35
C GLU A 393 -17.73 -0.11 -64.43
N ALA A 394 -17.37 0.33 -65.65
CA ALA A 394 -16.84 1.67 -65.89
C ALA A 394 -17.85 2.80 -65.57
N ALA A 395 -19.16 2.53 -65.71
CA ALA A 395 -20.22 3.46 -65.30
C ALA A 395 -20.37 3.55 -63.77
N ILE A 396 -20.24 2.42 -63.06
CA ILE A 396 -20.18 2.39 -61.58
C ILE A 396 -18.93 3.12 -61.07
N GLU A 397 -17.75 2.87 -61.68
CA GLU A 397 -16.51 3.57 -61.38
C GLU A 397 -16.64 5.09 -61.63
N GLY A 398 -17.25 5.49 -62.75
CA GLY A 398 -17.50 6.89 -63.10
C GLY A 398 -18.43 7.60 -62.12
N ARG A 399 -19.54 6.94 -61.72
CA ARG A 399 -20.44 7.40 -60.66
C ARG A 399 -19.70 7.58 -59.33
N ASP A 400 -18.89 6.61 -58.94
CA ASP A 400 -18.18 6.64 -57.67
C ASP A 400 -17.05 7.68 -57.66
N ALA A 401 -16.33 7.86 -58.77
CA ALA A 401 -15.38 8.95 -58.98
C ALA A 401 -16.04 10.33 -58.91
N PHE A 402 -17.26 10.46 -59.46
CA PHE A 402 -18.06 11.68 -59.37
C PHE A 402 -18.44 12.00 -57.91
N VAL A 403 -18.94 11.01 -57.17
CA VAL A 403 -19.31 11.13 -55.76
C VAL A 403 -18.09 11.45 -54.87
N LYS A 404 -16.97 10.75 -55.05
CA LYS A 404 -15.68 11.01 -54.37
C LYS A 404 -15.26 12.49 -54.54
N SER A 405 -15.39 13.02 -55.76
CA SER A 405 -14.99 14.39 -56.11
C SER A 405 -15.97 15.44 -55.59
N LEU A 406 -17.28 15.17 -55.64
CA LEU A 406 -18.32 16.05 -55.15
C LEU A 406 -18.20 16.30 -53.64
N TYR A 407 -17.98 15.25 -52.85
CA TYR A 407 -17.82 15.37 -51.39
C TYR A 407 -16.50 16.06 -50.99
N ASP A 408 -15.38 15.68 -51.63
CA ASP A 408 -14.08 16.33 -51.44
C ASP A 408 -14.18 17.85 -51.70
N GLY A 409 -14.86 18.21 -52.79
CA GLY A 409 -15.15 19.59 -53.14
C GLY A 409 -16.05 20.33 -52.13
N ILE A 410 -17.11 19.70 -51.62
CA ILE A 410 -17.94 20.24 -50.53
C ILE A 410 -17.08 20.50 -49.29
N PHE A 411 -16.26 19.53 -48.88
CA PHE A 411 -15.39 19.65 -47.72
C PHE A 411 -14.36 20.79 -47.87
N VAL A 412 -13.73 20.89 -49.05
CA VAL A 412 -12.83 22.00 -49.39
C VAL A 412 -13.54 23.36 -49.35
N ARG A 413 -14.78 23.46 -49.86
CA ARG A 413 -15.56 24.72 -49.82
C ARG A 413 -16.00 25.09 -48.40
N ILE A 414 -16.33 24.10 -47.56
CA ILE A 414 -16.63 24.29 -46.12
C ILE A 414 -15.40 24.83 -45.39
N VAL A 415 -14.23 24.20 -45.51
CA VAL A 415 -13.01 24.68 -44.83
C VAL A 415 -12.58 26.05 -45.39
N ARG A 416 -12.82 26.35 -46.67
CA ARG A 416 -12.65 27.70 -47.22
C ARG A 416 -13.58 28.72 -46.56
N ARG A 417 -14.88 28.40 -46.41
CA ARG A 417 -15.89 29.29 -45.78
C ARG A 417 -15.60 29.55 -44.28
N ILE A 418 -15.08 28.54 -43.57
CA ILE A 418 -14.58 28.71 -42.20
C ILE A 418 -13.40 29.69 -42.21
N ASN A 419 -12.37 29.46 -43.04
CA ASN A 419 -11.20 30.34 -43.18
C ASN A 419 -11.56 31.80 -43.54
N GLU A 420 -12.49 32.02 -44.47
CA GLU A 420 -13.03 33.35 -44.82
C GLU A 420 -13.60 34.09 -43.60
N THR A 421 -14.05 33.36 -42.58
CA THR A 421 -14.68 33.91 -41.37
C THR A 421 -13.68 34.12 -40.22
N ILE A 422 -12.69 33.22 -40.05
CA ILE A 422 -11.68 33.28 -38.98
C ILE A 422 -10.39 34.05 -39.33
N ASN A 423 -10.18 34.41 -40.60
CA ASN A 423 -8.97 35.11 -41.06
C ASN A 423 -9.29 36.49 -41.67
N LYS A 424 -9.65 37.45 -40.80
CA LYS A 424 -10.18 38.77 -41.22
C LYS A 424 -9.13 39.80 -41.67
N GLN A 425 -7.84 39.52 -41.48
CA GLN A 425 -6.72 40.38 -41.89
C GLN A 425 -5.58 39.49 -42.38
N VAL A 426 -5.35 39.48 -43.70
CA VAL A 426 -4.51 38.47 -44.37
C VAL A 426 -3.06 38.91 -44.50
N ASP A 427 -2.82 40.21 -44.67
CA ASP A 427 -1.62 40.76 -45.32
C ASP A 427 -0.46 41.15 -44.38
N GLN A 428 -0.60 40.92 -43.07
CA GLN A 428 0.50 41.18 -42.12
C GLN A 428 1.25 39.87 -41.80
N PRO A 429 2.58 39.80 -42.02
CA PRO A 429 3.37 38.68 -41.56
C PRO A 429 3.40 38.69 -40.03
N MET A 430 2.76 37.69 -39.43
CA MET A 430 2.64 37.53 -37.98
C MET A 430 3.07 36.15 -37.54
N ASN A 431 3.54 36.06 -36.31
CA ASN A 431 4.00 34.81 -35.74
C ASN A 431 2.82 33.91 -35.43
N SER A 432 2.95 32.63 -35.75
CA SER A 432 1.90 31.64 -35.55
C SER A 432 2.30 30.46 -34.69
N ILE A 433 1.30 29.88 -34.02
CA ILE A 433 1.37 28.55 -33.41
C ILE A 433 0.50 27.63 -34.26
N GLY A 434 1.12 26.70 -34.97
CA GLY A 434 0.43 25.62 -35.66
C GLY A 434 0.11 24.47 -34.71
N VAL A 435 -1.09 23.90 -34.79
CA VAL A 435 -1.42 22.63 -34.10
C VAL A 435 -1.80 21.59 -35.14
N LEU A 436 -1.04 20.49 -35.22
CA LEU A 436 -1.26 19.39 -36.15
C LEU A 436 -1.91 18.21 -35.42
N ASP A 437 -3.15 17.90 -35.79
CA ASP A 437 -3.83 16.64 -35.45
C ASP A 437 -3.89 15.79 -36.72
N ILE A 438 -3.11 14.71 -36.75
CA ILE A 438 -3.00 13.81 -37.90
C ILE A 438 -3.30 12.36 -37.47
N PHE A 439 -3.83 11.58 -38.41
CA PHE A 439 -3.99 10.14 -38.26
C PHE A 439 -2.66 9.47 -37.81
N GLY A 440 -2.77 8.38 -37.04
CA GLY A 440 -1.60 7.61 -36.62
C GLY A 440 -1.12 6.67 -37.72
N PHE A 441 -0.10 5.89 -37.40
CA PHE A 441 0.29 4.71 -38.19
C PHE A 441 -0.86 3.70 -38.18
N GLU A 442 -1.20 3.13 -39.35
CA GLU A 442 -2.30 2.18 -39.51
C GLU A 442 -1.80 0.81 -40.01
N ASN A 443 -2.22 -0.25 -39.31
CA ASN A 443 -2.01 -1.63 -39.71
C ASN A 443 -3.28 -2.43 -39.38
N PHE A 444 -3.92 -2.94 -40.43
CA PHE A 444 -5.13 -3.75 -40.44
C PHE A 444 -4.85 -5.08 -41.18
N ASP A 445 -5.82 -6.00 -41.17
CA ASP A 445 -5.67 -7.32 -41.82
C ASP A 445 -5.64 -7.23 -43.36
N ASN A 446 -6.14 -6.13 -43.93
CA ASN A 446 -6.13 -5.83 -45.36
C ASN A 446 -5.82 -4.34 -45.58
N ASN A 447 -4.55 -3.98 -45.79
CA ASN A 447 -4.11 -2.59 -46.00
C ASN A 447 -4.12 -2.26 -47.50
N SER A 448 -4.73 -1.14 -47.87
CA SER A 448 -4.80 -0.69 -49.28
C SER A 448 -3.98 0.59 -49.51
N PHE A 449 -4.18 1.24 -50.66
CA PHE A 449 -3.42 2.42 -51.10
C PHE A 449 -3.48 3.57 -50.07
N GLU A 450 -4.63 3.76 -49.44
CA GLU A 450 -4.89 4.76 -48.42
C GLU A 450 -4.01 4.53 -47.17
N GLN A 451 -3.82 3.29 -46.74
CA GLN A 451 -2.92 2.94 -45.64
C GLN A 451 -1.45 3.16 -46.03
N LEU A 452 -1.05 2.89 -47.28
CA LEU A 452 0.32 3.17 -47.75
C LEU A 452 0.60 4.69 -47.71
N CYS A 453 -0.35 5.50 -48.18
CA CYS A 453 -0.31 6.96 -48.06
C CYS A 453 -0.23 7.42 -46.59
N ILE A 454 -1.11 6.92 -45.72
CA ILE A 454 -1.14 7.23 -44.28
C ILE A 454 0.19 6.88 -43.60
N ASN A 455 0.75 5.71 -43.88
CA ASN A 455 2.01 5.25 -43.28
C ASN A 455 3.21 6.03 -43.84
N TYR A 456 3.21 6.40 -45.12
CA TYR A 456 4.25 7.27 -45.70
C TYR A 456 4.26 8.68 -45.09
N ALA A 457 3.10 9.26 -44.76
CA ALA A 457 3.04 10.51 -44.00
C ALA A 457 3.58 10.36 -42.56
N ASN A 458 3.30 9.22 -41.90
CA ASN A 458 3.86 8.93 -40.58
C ASN A 458 5.39 8.72 -40.62
N GLU A 459 5.95 8.07 -41.65
CA GLU A 459 7.41 7.97 -41.85
C GLU A 459 8.07 9.35 -41.99
N ASN A 460 7.46 10.28 -42.74
CA ASN A 460 7.98 11.63 -42.92
C ASN A 460 7.96 12.44 -41.61
N LEU A 461 6.87 12.36 -40.85
CA LEU A 461 6.76 13.00 -39.54
C LEU A 461 7.71 12.38 -38.50
N GLN A 462 7.94 11.07 -38.59
CA GLN A 462 8.90 10.36 -37.73
C GLN A 462 10.34 10.76 -38.05
N GLN A 463 10.70 10.96 -39.33
CA GLN A 463 12.02 11.48 -39.72
C GLN A 463 12.26 12.89 -39.20
N PHE A 464 11.29 13.80 -39.40
CA PHE A 464 11.33 15.16 -38.88
C PHE A 464 11.47 15.19 -37.35
N PHE A 465 10.73 14.31 -36.66
CA PHE A 465 10.83 14.12 -35.22
C PHE A 465 12.22 13.64 -34.78
N VAL A 466 12.75 12.57 -35.39
CA VAL A 466 14.08 12.01 -35.07
C VAL A 466 15.17 13.06 -35.30
N GLY A 467 15.18 13.71 -36.46
CA GLY A 467 16.16 14.75 -36.79
C GLY A 467 16.10 15.96 -35.83
N HIS A 468 14.90 16.38 -35.41
CA HIS A 468 14.76 17.46 -34.44
C HIS A 468 15.20 17.07 -33.03
N ILE A 469 14.81 15.89 -32.53
CA ILE A 469 15.26 15.36 -31.24
C ILE A 469 16.78 15.21 -31.21
N PHE A 470 17.37 14.70 -32.28
CA PHE A 470 18.82 14.57 -32.42
C PHE A 470 19.50 15.94 -32.41
N LYS A 471 18.98 16.92 -33.17
CA LYS A 471 19.52 18.28 -33.15
C LYS A 471 19.48 18.92 -31.76
N MET A 472 18.37 18.84 -31.02
CA MET A 472 18.30 19.38 -29.65
C MET A 472 19.32 18.74 -28.70
N GLU A 473 19.60 17.44 -28.88
CA GLU A 473 20.60 16.73 -28.08
C GLU A 473 22.01 17.25 -28.40
N GLN A 474 22.33 17.49 -29.69
CA GLN A 474 23.58 18.13 -30.11
C GLN A 474 23.69 19.58 -29.59
N ASP A 475 22.61 20.36 -29.67
CA ASP A 475 22.58 21.75 -29.21
C ASP A 475 22.84 21.83 -27.69
N GLU A 476 22.25 20.94 -26.86
CA GLU A 476 22.57 20.81 -25.43
C GLU A 476 24.06 20.47 -25.19
N TYR A 477 24.62 19.50 -25.93
CA TYR A 477 26.01 19.10 -25.78
C TYR A 477 27.00 20.22 -26.18
N GLN A 478 26.67 20.99 -27.22
CA GLN A 478 27.42 22.18 -27.61
C GLN A 478 27.32 23.29 -26.55
N ASN A 479 26.13 23.56 -25.99
CA ASN A 479 25.90 24.56 -24.95
C ASN A 479 26.63 24.25 -23.62
N GLU A 480 26.73 22.97 -23.26
CA GLU A 480 27.47 22.50 -22.09
C GLU A 480 28.98 22.33 -22.36
N HIS A 481 29.43 22.47 -23.61
CA HIS A 481 30.81 22.30 -24.09
C HIS A 481 31.42 20.94 -23.73
N ILE A 482 30.67 19.85 -23.90
CA ILE A 482 31.19 18.48 -23.72
C ILE A 482 31.84 17.95 -24.99
N ASN A 483 32.77 17.00 -24.86
CA ASN A 483 33.29 16.25 -26.01
C ASN A 483 32.33 15.09 -26.33
N TRP A 484 31.83 15.03 -27.56
CA TRP A 484 30.90 14.00 -28.02
C TRP A 484 31.22 13.61 -29.46
N GLN A 485 31.12 12.31 -29.75
CA GLN A 485 31.29 11.77 -31.10
C GLN A 485 29.96 11.76 -31.83
N HIS A 486 29.97 11.82 -33.17
CA HIS A 486 28.75 11.76 -33.96
C HIS A 486 28.04 10.42 -33.75
N ILE A 487 26.85 10.45 -33.16
CA ILE A 487 26.02 9.27 -32.92
C ILE A 487 25.31 8.91 -34.22
N GLU A 488 25.62 7.76 -34.81
CA GLU A 488 24.82 7.18 -35.90
C GLU A 488 23.44 6.77 -35.35
N PHE A 489 22.37 7.24 -35.99
CA PHE A 489 20.97 6.92 -35.64
C PHE A 489 20.32 6.01 -36.68
N GLN A 490 19.24 5.31 -36.33
CA GLN A 490 18.56 4.43 -37.28
C GLN A 490 17.70 5.23 -38.28
N ASP A 491 18.35 5.74 -39.33
CA ASP A 491 17.75 6.57 -40.36
C ASP A 491 16.68 5.82 -41.19
N ASN A 492 15.45 6.34 -41.20
CA ASN A 492 14.34 5.80 -42.02
C ASN A 492 14.32 6.36 -43.45
N GLN A 493 15.29 7.20 -43.85
CA GLN A 493 15.39 7.75 -45.21
C GLN A 493 15.37 6.66 -46.29
N GLN A 494 15.90 5.45 -46.02
CA GLN A 494 15.82 4.33 -46.97
C GLN A 494 14.38 3.89 -47.29
N ILE A 495 13.46 4.05 -46.33
CA ILE A 495 12.02 3.74 -46.47
C ILE A 495 11.32 4.90 -47.21
N LEU A 496 11.68 6.15 -46.89
CA LEU A 496 11.18 7.33 -47.61
C LEU A 496 11.61 7.34 -49.09
N ASP A 497 12.86 6.98 -49.36
CA ASP A 497 13.45 6.79 -50.68
C ASP A 497 12.76 5.68 -51.46
N LEU A 498 12.44 4.55 -50.80
CA LEU A 498 11.71 3.43 -51.38
C LEU A 498 10.27 3.84 -51.76
N ILE A 499 9.59 4.61 -50.91
CA ILE A 499 8.16 4.92 -51.13
C ILE A 499 7.96 6.08 -52.10
N GLY A 500 8.66 7.22 -51.94
CA GLY A 500 8.30 8.45 -52.67
C GLY A 500 9.38 9.50 -52.95
N MET A 501 10.57 9.42 -52.33
CA MET A 501 11.58 10.50 -52.43
C MET A 501 12.62 10.33 -53.54
N LYS A 502 13.17 9.14 -53.78
CA LYS A 502 14.14 8.90 -54.88
C LYS A 502 13.46 8.51 -56.19
N PRO A 503 14.09 8.68 -57.36
CA PRO A 503 13.57 8.11 -58.61
C PRO A 503 13.35 6.60 -58.48
N MET A 504 12.46 6.03 -59.31
CA MET A 504 12.16 4.59 -59.30
C MET A 504 11.63 4.07 -57.94
N ASN A 505 10.82 4.87 -57.24
CA ASN A 505 10.11 4.51 -56.00
C ASN A 505 8.70 3.90 -56.25
N LEU A 506 8.03 3.42 -55.19
CA LEU A 506 6.66 2.86 -55.27
C LEU A 506 5.66 3.84 -55.89
N MET A 507 5.55 5.07 -55.36
CA MET A 507 4.56 6.05 -55.82
C MET A 507 4.75 6.42 -57.30
N SER A 508 5.99 6.40 -57.79
CA SER A 508 6.35 6.59 -59.20
C SER A 508 6.04 5.38 -60.07
N LEU A 509 6.28 4.16 -59.61
CA LEU A 509 5.86 2.94 -60.33
C LEU A 509 4.34 2.84 -60.43
N ILE A 510 3.62 3.15 -59.34
CA ILE A 510 2.16 3.23 -59.32
C ILE A 510 1.68 4.30 -60.31
N ASP A 511 2.31 5.47 -60.36
CA ASP A 511 1.98 6.56 -61.30
C ASP A 511 2.25 6.22 -62.77
N GLU A 512 3.36 5.54 -63.07
CA GLU A 512 3.69 5.06 -64.41
C GLU A 512 2.68 4.01 -64.89
N GLU A 513 2.47 2.95 -64.12
CA GLU A 513 1.57 1.85 -64.47
C GLU A 513 0.10 2.31 -64.52
N SER A 514 -0.28 3.29 -63.69
CA SER A 514 -1.59 3.95 -63.76
C SER A 514 -1.83 4.64 -65.10
N LYS A 515 -0.76 5.14 -65.75
CA LYS A 515 -0.79 5.81 -67.05
C LYS A 515 -0.60 4.85 -68.24
N PHE A 516 -0.28 3.58 -67.98
CA PHE A 516 -0.06 2.57 -69.00
C PHE A 516 -1.39 1.93 -69.45
N PRO A 517 -1.73 1.89 -70.76
CA PRO A 517 -3.05 1.43 -71.22
C PRO A 517 -3.37 -0.04 -70.92
N LYS A 518 -2.36 -0.89 -70.71
CA LYS A 518 -2.50 -2.30 -70.31
C LYS A 518 -2.03 -2.57 -68.88
N GLY A 519 -1.87 -1.52 -68.06
CA GLY A 519 -1.39 -1.63 -66.68
C GLY A 519 -2.46 -2.20 -65.75
N THR A 520 -2.09 -3.22 -64.98
CA THR A 520 -2.93 -3.95 -64.01
C THR A 520 -2.26 -4.00 -62.64
N ASP A 521 -3.02 -4.22 -61.57
CA ASP A 521 -2.44 -4.31 -60.21
C ASP A 521 -1.48 -5.51 -60.07
N GLN A 522 -1.64 -6.56 -60.90
CA GLN A 522 -0.73 -7.71 -60.95
C GLN A 522 0.58 -7.37 -61.67
N THR A 523 0.54 -6.66 -62.81
CA THR A 523 1.77 -6.20 -63.50
C THR A 523 2.51 -5.11 -62.70
N LEU A 524 1.78 -4.30 -61.93
CA LEU A 524 2.37 -3.44 -60.88
C LEU A 524 3.13 -4.28 -59.84
N LEU A 525 2.51 -5.32 -59.28
CA LEU A 525 3.14 -6.18 -58.27
C LEU A 525 4.41 -6.87 -58.80
N GLU A 526 4.39 -7.32 -60.06
CA GLU A 526 5.55 -7.89 -60.75
C GLU A 526 6.68 -6.87 -60.91
N LYS A 527 6.38 -5.65 -61.40
CA LYS A 527 7.36 -4.54 -61.45
C LYS A 527 7.96 -4.25 -60.08
N LEU A 528 7.15 -4.20 -59.02
CA LEU A 528 7.61 -4.00 -57.64
C LEU A 528 8.52 -5.14 -57.16
N HIS A 529 8.17 -6.40 -57.45
CA HIS A 529 8.98 -7.56 -57.10
C HIS A 529 10.32 -7.65 -57.84
N VAL A 530 10.39 -7.17 -59.08
CA VAL A 530 11.65 -7.04 -59.84
C VAL A 530 12.50 -5.89 -59.31
N GLN A 531 11.93 -4.70 -59.14
CA GLN A 531 12.68 -3.47 -58.85
C GLN A 531 13.09 -3.31 -57.37
N HIS A 532 12.33 -3.89 -56.45
CA HIS A 532 12.54 -3.74 -55.01
C HIS A 532 12.75 -5.06 -54.25
N GLY A 533 12.51 -6.20 -54.91
CA GLY A 533 12.54 -7.52 -54.27
C GLY A 533 13.86 -7.98 -53.66
N ASN A 534 14.96 -7.27 -53.89
CA ASN A 534 16.28 -7.55 -53.31
C ASN A 534 16.63 -6.61 -52.13
N ARG A 535 15.79 -5.61 -51.82
CA ARG A 535 16.02 -4.66 -50.72
C ARG A 535 15.51 -5.26 -49.40
N SER A 536 16.33 -5.26 -48.35
CA SER A 536 15.98 -5.85 -47.04
C SER A 536 14.73 -5.24 -46.39
N ILE A 537 14.39 -3.99 -46.73
CA ILE A 537 13.20 -3.24 -46.29
C ILE A 537 11.90 -3.62 -47.03
N TYR A 538 12.00 -4.30 -48.17
CA TYR A 538 10.86 -4.79 -48.96
C TYR A 538 10.62 -6.27 -48.67
N VAL A 539 9.36 -6.68 -48.54
CA VAL A 539 8.96 -8.05 -48.20
C VAL A 539 8.08 -8.61 -49.32
N LYS A 540 8.44 -9.78 -49.86
CA LYS A 540 7.61 -10.52 -50.81
C LYS A 540 6.55 -11.34 -50.05
N GLY A 541 5.40 -11.60 -50.68
CA GLY A 541 4.39 -12.52 -50.14
C GLY A 541 4.98 -13.90 -49.80
N LYS A 542 4.44 -14.56 -48.78
CA LYS A 542 4.95 -15.86 -48.29
C LYS A 542 4.76 -17.02 -49.29
N THR A 543 3.97 -16.82 -50.34
CA THR A 543 3.66 -17.82 -51.36
C THR A 543 3.40 -17.10 -52.68
N THR A 544 3.75 -17.69 -53.83
CA THR A 544 3.53 -17.08 -55.16
C THR A 544 2.06 -16.79 -55.47
N GLN A 545 1.13 -17.47 -54.78
CA GLN A 545 -0.32 -17.23 -54.88
C GLN A 545 -0.82 -16.06 -54.01
N THR A 546 -0.05 -15.57 -53.03
CA THR A 546 -0.42 -14.38 -52.26
C THR A 546 0.07 -13.14 -53.01
N SER A 547 -0.80 -12.52 -53.81
CA SER A 547 -0.55 -11.23 -54.47
C SER A 547 -0.51 -10.07 -53.46
N LEU A 548 0.46 -10.09 -52.55
CA LEU A 548 0.70 -9.10 -51.50
C LEU A 548 2.17 -8.70 -51.49
N PHE A 549 2.45 -7.42 -51.27
CA PHE A 549 3.79 -6.92 -50.95
C PHE A 549 3.82 -6.35 -49.53
N GLY A 550 5.00 -6.29 -48.92
CA GLY A 550 5.17 -5.70 -47.60
C GLY A 550 6.32 -4.71 -47.53
N ILE A 551 6.23 -3.79 -46.58
CA ILE A 551 7.28 -2.82 -46.26
C ILE A 551 7.60 -2.95 -44.77
N ARG A 552 8.88 -3.02 -44.42
CA ARG A 552 9.33 -2.86 -43.03
C ARG A 552 9.44 -1.37 -42.71
N HIS A 553 8.35 -0.83 -42.17
CA HIS A 553 8.26 0.52 -41.62
C HIS A 553 9.01 0.64 -40.29
N TYR A 554 9.23 1.87 -39.79
CA TYR A 554 9.81 2.09 -38.46
C TYR A 554 9.01 1.40 -37.34
N ALA A 555 7.70 1.27 -37.52
CA ALA A 555 6.77 0.63 -36.60
C ALA A 555 6.74 -0.91 -36.70
N GLY A 556 7.18 -1.51 -37.81
CA GLY A 556 7.10 -2.95 -38.08
C GLY A 556 6.80 -3.29 -39.54
N VAL A 557 6.53 -4.56 -39.84
CA VAL A 557 6.15 -5.00 -41.19
C VAL A 557 4.65 -4.81 -41.41
N VAL A 558 4.28 -4.07 -42.46
CA VAL A 558 2.90 -3.95 -42.95
C VAL A 558 2.81 -4.65 -44.31
N MET A 559 1.77 -5.46 -44.49
CA MET A 559 1.45 -6.11 -45.77
C MET A 559 0.32 -5.35 -46.46
N TYR A 560 0.54 -4.98 -47.73
CA TYR A 560 -0.37 -4.23 -48.58
C TYR A 560 -0.93 -5.11 -49.70
N ASN A 561 -2.22 -4.92 -49.98
CA ASN A 561 -2.94 -5.55 -51.06
C ASN A 561 -2.99 -4.60 -52.26
N PRO A 562 -2.31 -4.90 -53.39
CA PRO A 562 -2.22 -4.03 -54.56
C PRO A 562 -3.55 -3.91 -55.32
N LEU A 563 -4.56 -4.74 -55.04
CA LEU A 563 -5.84 -4.71 -55.75
C LEU A 563 -6.52 -3.33 -55.63
N GLY A 564 -6.82 -2.71 -56.78
CA GLY A 564 -7.38 -1.37 -56.90
C GLY A 564 -6.36 -0.23 -56.75
N PHE A 565 -5.05 -0.49 -56.64
CA PHE A 565 -4.04 0.58 -56.51
C PHE A 565 -4.02 1.50 -57.74
N LEU A 566 -4.06 0.94 -58.95
CA LEU A 566 -4.01 1.74 -60.17
C LEU A 566 -5.30 2.54 -60.38
N GLU A 567 -6.47 1.96 -60.08
CA GLU A 567 -7.77 2.64 -60.12
C GLU A 567 -7.81 3.82 -59.13
N LYS A 568 -7.49 3.57 -57.85
CA LYS A 568 -7.44 4.60 -56.80
C LYS A 568 -6.47 5.72 -57.12
N ASN A 569 -5.31 5.41 -57.70
CA ASN A 569 -4.31 6.43 -58.04
C ASN A 569 -4.70 7.26 -59.29
N ARG A 570 -5.43 6.68 -60.26
CA ARG A 570 -5.87 7.39 -61.47
C ARG A 570 -6.73 8.62 -61.12
N ASP A 571 -7.55 8.58 -60.06
CA ASP A 571 -8.35 9.71 -59.52
C ASP A 571 -9.07 10.49 -60.64
N SER A 572 -9.58 9.76 -61.64
CA SER A 572 -9.89 10.28 -62.96
C SER A 572 -11.36 10.70 -63.05
N PHE A 573 -11.61 11.98 -62.83
CA PHE A 573 -12.92 12.60 -63.00
C PHE A 573 -13.25 12.75 -64.49
N SER A 574 -14.45 12.34 -64.93
CA SER A 574 -14.86 12.47 -66.34
C SER A 574 -14.93 13.94 -66.77
N GLY A 575 -14.35 14.25 -67.93
CA GLY A 575 -14.42 15.58 -68.54
C GLY A 575 -15.85 15.99 -68.90
N ASP A 576 -16.68 15.02 -69.27
CA ASP A 576 -18.10 15.22 -69.58
C ASP A 576 -18.87 15.65 -68.32
N LEU A 577 -18.66 14.95 -67.19
CA LEU A 577 -19.27 15.31 -65.90
C LEU A 577 -18.77 16.66 -65.38
N ARG A 578 -17.50 17.03 -65.63
CA ARG A 578 -16.99 18.38 -65.30
C ARG A 578 -17.69 19.46 -66.11
N THR A 579 -17.78 19.28 -67.43
CA THR A 579 -18.42 20.22 -68.35
C THR A 579 -19.92 20.35 -68.08
N LEU A 580 -20.55 19.26 -67.64
CA LEU A 580 -21.95 19.22 -67.22
C LEU A 580 -22.19 19.97 -65.90
N VAL A 581 -21.32 19.76 -64.90
CA VAL A 581 -21.38 20.49 -63.62
C VAL A 581 -21.25 22.00 -63.80
N GLN A 582 -20.38 22.45 -64.70
CA GLN A 582 -20.23 23.88 -65.04
C GLN A 582 -21.50 24.52 -65.63
N ARG A 583 -22.46 23.71 -66.11
CA ARG A 583 -23.76 24.15 -66.64
C ARG A 583 -24.91 23.99 -65.63
N SER A 584 -24.62 23.64 -64.38
CA SER A 584 -25.62 23.51 -63.31
C SER A 584 -26.26 24.85 -62.93
N THR A 585 -27.55 24.84 -62.59
CA THR A 585 -28.25 25.98 -61.98
C THR A 585 -27.87 26.20 -60.51
N ASN A 586 -27.25 25.21 -59.86
CA ASN A 586 -26.79 25.28 -58.48
C ASN A 586 -25.42 25.98 -58.42
N LYS A 587 -25.42 27.28 -58.13
CA LYS A 587 -24.20 28.10 -58.01
C LYS A 587 -23.16 27.52 -57.05
N TYR A 588 -23.59 26.89 -55.94
CA TYR A 588 -22.68 26.28 -54.97
C TYR A 588 -21.95 25.06 -55.55
N LEU A 589 -22.61 24.29 -56.42
CA LEU A 589 -22.00 23.17 -57.15
C LEU A 589 -20.96 23.67 -58.17
N VAL A 590 -21.22 24.78 -58.87
CA VAL A 590 -20.24 25.40 -59.79
C VAL A 590 -19.04 25.96 -59.00
N ASP A 591 -19.28 26.62 -57.87
CA ASP A 591 -18.26 27.13 -56.93
C ASP A 591 -17.29 26.06 -56.41
N ILE A 592 -17.77 24.81 -56.30
CA ILE A 592 -16.99 23.65 -55.86
C ILE A 592 -16.06 23.15 -56.97
N PHE A 593 -16.48 23.24 -58.23
CA PHE A 593 -15.72 22.82 -59.41
C PHE A 593 -15.27 24.03 -60.24
N PRO A 594 -14.31 24.84 -59.73
CA PRO A 594 -13.88 26.07 -60.39
C PRO A 594 -13.37 25.79 -61.80
N HIS A 595 -13.55 26.78 -62.68
CA HIS A 595 -13.20 26.68 -64.08
C HIS A 595 -11.67 26.69 -64.26
N GLU A 596 -11.04 25.52 -64.15
CA GLU A 596 -9.72 25.31 -64.71
C GLU A 596 -9.78 25.63 -66.21
N MET A 597 -8.87 26.48 -66.69
CA MET A 597 -8.65 26.68 -68.12
C MET A 597 -8.20 25.34 -68.72
N PRO A 598 -8.67 24.96 -69.92
CA PRO A 598 -8.14 23.78 -70.60
C PRO A 598 -6.66 24.03 -70.95
N MET A 599 -5.74 23.49 -70.14
CA MET A 599 -4.34 23.47 -70.50
C MET A 599 -4.13 22.61 -71.75
N ASP A 600 -3.16 22.99 -72.58
CA ASP A 600 -2.81 22.24 -73.79
C ASP A 600 -2.61 20.75 -73.51
N THR A 601 -3.03 19.94 -74.48
CA THR A 601 -3.27 18.48 -74.39
C THR A 601 -2.05 17.62 -74.06
N ALA A 602 -0.88 18.23 -73.83
CA ALA A 602 0.35 17.57 -73.39
C ALA A 602 0.41 17.29 -71.87
N LYS A 603 -0.28 18.06 -71.01
CA LYS A 603 -0.20 17.90 -69.54
C LYS A 603 -1.37 17.07 -68.99
N LYS A 604 -1.21 15.75 -69.01
CA LYS A 604 -2.09 14.79 -68.29
C LYS A 604 -2.29 15.25 -66.83
N GLN A 605 -3.51 15.15 -66.31
CA GLN A 605 -3.81 15.53 -64.92
C GLN A 605 -2.90 14.79 -63.91
N PRO A 606 -2.50 15.45 -62.80
CA PRO A 606 -1.72 14.79 -61.75
C PRO A 606 -2.56 13.70 -61.07
N THR A 607 -1.94 12.55 -60.85
CA THR A 607 -2.52 11.40 -60.14
C THR A 607 -2.57 11.65 -58.63
N LEU A 608 -3.25 10.77 -57.89
CA LEU A 608 -3.39 10.89 -56.43
C LEU A 608 -2.03 10.84 -55.73
N CYS A 609 -1.10 9.98 -56.16
CA CYS A 609 0.31 9.96 -55.71
C CYS A 609 0.98 11.34 -55.77
N VAL A 610 0.81 12.06 -56.89
CA VAL A 610 1.44 13.37 -57.11
C VAL A 610 0.76 14.45 -56.28
N LYS A 611 -0.58 14.47 -56.24
CA LYS A 611 -1.36 15.37 -55.37
C LYS A 611 -0.97 15.17 -53.89
N PHE A 612 -0.90 13.91 -53.46
CA PHE A 612 -0.52 13.49 -52.12
C PHE A 612 0.88 14.01 -51.76
N ARG A 613 1.90 13.67 -52.55
CA ARG A 613 3.30 14.02 -52.24
C ARG A 613 3.48 15.53 -52.16
N ASN A 614 2.96 16.28 -53.14
CA ASN A 614 3.05 17.75 -53.15
C ASN A 614 2.37 18.38 -51.90
N SER A 615 1.27 17.79 -51.43
CA SER A 615 0.56 18.23 -50.22
C SER A 615 1.37 17.94 -48.94
N LEU A 616 1.98 16.75 -48.86
CA LEU A 616 2.85 16.37 -47.75
C LEU A 616 4.15 17.20 -47.73
N ASP A 617 4.80 17.39 -48.88
CA ASP A 617 6.00 18.23 -49.02
C ASP A 617 5.73 19.66 -48.53
N MET A 618 4.54 20.21 -48.81
CA MET A 618 4.13 21.53 -48.31
C MET A 618 3.97 21.54 -46.79
N LEU A 619 3.33 20.52 -46.20
CA LEU A 619 3.21 20.40 -44.75
C LEU A 619 4.58 20.28 -44.08
N MET A 620 5.47 19.42 -44.58
CA MET A 620 6.81 19.23 -44.03
C MET A 620 7.67 20.51 -44.10
N ARG A 621 7.53 21.30 -45.17
CA ARG A 621 8.17 22.63 -45.27
C ARG A 621 7.64 23.61 -44.22
N THR A 622 6.32 23.68 -44.03
CA THR A 622 5.71 24.54 -43.00
C THR A 622 6.13 24.13 -41.58
N LEU A 623 6.18 22.84 -41.27
CA LEU A 623 6.66 22.33 -39.98
C LEU A 623 8.16 22.64 -39.77
N SER A 624 8.98 22.52 -40.81
CA SER A 624 10.44 22.78 -40.74
C SER A 624 10.81 24.27 -40.61
N GLN A 625 9.87 25.18 -40.81
CA GLN A 625 10.04 26.63 -40.59
C GLN A 625 9.60 27.09 -39.19
N ALA A 626 9.14 26.17 -38.34
CA ALA A 626 8.67 26.43 -36.99
C ALA A 626 9.43 25.56 -35.97
N HIS A 627 9.50 26.01 -34.72
CA HIS A 627 10.03 25.18 -33.64
C HIS A 627 8.96 24.17 -33.16
N PRO A 628 9.22 22.85 -33.24
CA PRO A 628 8.23 21.83 -32.91
C PRO A 628 8.19 21.45 -31.42
N TYR A 629 6.99 21.14 -30.96
CA TYR A 629 6.68 20.46 -29.70
C TYR A 629 5.92 19.18 -30.03
N PHE A 630 6.21 18.07 -29.34
CA PHE A 630 5.64 16.76 -29.69
C PHE A 630 4.76 16.20 -28.57
N ILE A 631 3.54 15.79 -28.93
CA ILE A 631 2.61 15.10 -28.04
C ILE A 631 2.31 13.71 -28.61
N ARG A 632 2.67 12.67 -27.84
CA ARG A 632 2.43 11.27 -28.19
C ARG A 632 1.26 10.74 -27.34
N CYS A 633 0.12 10.52 -28.00
CA CYS A 633 -1.11 10.03 -27.39
C CYS A 633 -1.16 8.49 -27.41
N ILE A 634 -1.57 7.87 -26.30
CA ILE A 634 -1.64 6.41 -26.12
C ILE A 634 -3.05 5.98 -25.71
N LYS A 635 -3.60 4.99 -26.41
CA LYS A 635 -4.84 4.28 -26.09
C LYS A 635 -4.55 3.18 -25.05
N PRO A 636 -5.14 3.18 -23.84
CA PRO A 636 -4.76 2.25 -22.78
C PRO A 636 -5.38 0.84 -22.90
N ASN A 637 -6.52 0.68 -23.56
CA ASN A 637 -7.20 -0.62 -23.78
C ASN A 637 -8.08 -0.51 -25.03
N GLU A 638 -8.38 -1.63 -25.69
CA GLU A 638 -9.23 -1.60 -26.90
C GLU A 638 -10.73 -1.43 -26.59
N TYR A 639 -11.17 -1.83 -25.40
CA TYR A 639 -12.57 -1.83 -24.92
C TYR A 639 -13.17 -0.44 -24.60
N LYS A 640 -12.35 0.63 -24.57
CA LYS A 640 -12.72 2.02 -24.22
C LYS A 640 -13.10 2.20 -22.74
N GLU A 641 -12.63 1.33 -21.86
CA GLU A 641 -12.95 1.37 -20.42
C GLU A 641 -12.01 2.31 -19.64
N PRO A 642 -12.50 3.09 -18.67
CA PRO A 642 -11.63 3.85 -17.77
C PRO A 642 -10.89 2.92 -16.80
N LYS A 643 -9.65 3.29 -16.44
CA LYS A 643 -8.76 2.56 -15.50
C LYS A 643 -8.29 1.16 -15.95
N ASN A 644 -8.73 0.66 -17.08
CA ASN A 644 -8.20 -0.57 -17.70
C ASN A 644 -6.93 -0.25 -18.52
N PHE A 645 -5.84 -0.99 -18.31
CA PHE A 645 -4.54 -0.78 -18.94
C PHE A 645 -3.98 -2.11 -19.48
N ASP A 646 -3.99 -2.25 -20.79
CA ASP A 646 -3.43 -3.35 -21.55
C ASP A 646 -1.94 -3.09 -21.85
N LYS A 647 -1.09 -3.98 -21.35
CA LYS A 647 0.36 -3.86 -21.49
C LYS A 647 0.83 -4.05 -22.92
N GLU A 648 0.28 -5.02 -23.66
CA GLU A 648 0.76 -5.36 -25.00
C GLU A 648 0.31 -4.32 -26.01
N LEU A 649 -0.93 -3.83 -25.90
CA LEU A 649 -1.42 -2.67 -26.65
C LEU A 649 -0.58 -1.40 -26.41
N CYS A 650 -0.17 -1.15 -25.17
CA CYS A 650 0.69 -0.01 -24.86
C CYS A 650 2.12 -0.19 -25.38
N VAL A 651 2.73 -1.38 -25.29
CA VAL A 651 4.05 -1.66 -25.91
C VAL A 651 4.00 -1.49 -27.43
N ARG A 652 2.96 -2.03 -28.08
CA ARG A 652 2.71 -1.88 -29.53
C ARG A 652 2.74 -0.40 -29.92
N GLN A 653 1.97 0.43 -29.23
CA GLN A 653 1.94 1.87 -29.46
C GLN A 653 3.26 2.57 -29.09
N LEU A 654 3.97 2.15 -28.05
CA LEU A 654 5.27 2.74 -27.68
C LEU A 654 6.30 2.54 -28.80
N ARG A 655 6.36 1.34 -29.41
CA ARG A 655 7.14 1.09 -30.63
C ARG A 655 6.65 1.98 -31.79
N TYR A 656 5.35 1.98 -32.08
CA TYR A 656 4.75 2.75 -33.18
C TYR A 656 4.81 4.28 -32.99
N SER A 657 5.06 4.77 -31.77
CA SER A 657 5.16 6.21 -31.46
C SER A 657 6.55 6.80 -31.72
N GLY A 658 7.54 5.97 -32.06
CA GLY A 658 8.92 6.41 -32.27
C GLY A 658 9.69 6.75 -30.97
N MET A 659 9.06 6.69 -29.80
CA MET A 659 9.74 6.98 -28.52
C MET A 659 10.91 6.05 -28.22
N MET A 660 10.91 4.82 -28.74
CA MET A 660 12.03 3.90 -28.56
C MET A 660 13.28 4.32 -29.34
N GLU A 661 13.15 5.08 -30.44
CA GLU A 661 14.31 5.67 -31.11
C GLU A 661 14.85 6.86 -30.34
N THR A 662 13.98 7.68 -29.74
CA THR A 662 14.39 8.73 -28.77
C THR A 662 15.14 8.13 -27.58
N ALA A 663 14.72 6.97 -27.07
CA ALA A 663 15.43 6.26 -26.00
C ALA A 663 16.82 5.77 -26.45
N ARG A 664 16.92 5.17 -27.65
CA ARG A 664 18.19 4.71 -28.25
C ARG A 664 19.18 5.86 -28.47
N ILE A 665 18.75 6.96 -29.09
CA ILE A 665 19.60 8.15 -29.35
C ILE A 665 20.17 8.69 -28.02
N ARG A 666 19.34 8.82 -26.98
CA ARG A 666 19.77 9.29 -25.66
C ARG A 666 20.75 8.34 -24.98
N ARG A 667 20.55 7.02 -25.13
CA ARG A 667 21.42 5.98 -24.56
C ARG A 667 22.75 5.83 -25.30
N ALA A 668 22.77 6.09 -26.62
CA ALA A 668 23.99 6.18 -27.42
C ALA A 668 24.79 7.45 -27.13
N GLY A 669 24.12 8.52 -26.69
CA GLY A 669 24.73 9.67 -26.01
C GLY A 669 24.84 9.47 -24.50
N TYR A 670 24.71 10.57 -23.74
CA TYR A 670 24.79 10.57 -22.27
C TYR A 670 23.38 10.73 -21.66
N PRO A 671 22.70 9.62 -21.30
CA PRO A 671 21.34 9.66 -20.80
C PRO A 671 21.26 10.25 -19.39
N ILE A 672 22.22 9.92 -18.52
CA ILE A 672 22.22 10.35 -17.12
C ILE A 672 22.88 11.73 -17.01
N ARG A 673 22.14 12.69 -16.45
CA ARG A 673 22.58 14.09 -16.29
C ARG A 673 22.29 14.59 -14.88
N HIS A 674 23.30 15.15 -14.23
CA HIS A 674 23.14 15.76 -12.91
C HIS A 674 23.71 17.17 -12.87
N ALA A 675 22.94 18.13 -12.36
CA ALA A 675 23.49 19.40 -11.92
C ALA A 675 24.51 19.16 -10.78
N TYR A 676 25.67 19.82 -10.84
CA TYR A 676 26.80 19.50 -9.95
C TYR A 676 26.46 19.50 -8.44
N ARG A 677 25.62 20.44 -7.98
CA ARG A 677 25.17 20.49 -6.57
C ARG A 677 24.39 19.23 -6.17
N ALA A 678 23.44 18.80 -6.98
CA ALA A 678 22.60 17.62 -6.70
C ALA A 678 23.41 16.32 -6.73
N PHE A 679 24.36 16.21 -7.67
CA PHE A 679 25.30 15.09 -7.72
C PHE A 679 26.12 14.97 -6.43
N VAL A 680 26.77 16.07 -6.02
CA VAL A 680 27.58 16.12 -4.81
C VAL A 680 26.72 15.84 -3.57
N GLU A 681 25.53 16.42 -3.45
CA GLU A 681 24.66 16.21 -2.29
C GLU A 681 24.25 14.73 -2.11
N ARG A 682 23.98 14.03 -3.22
CA ARG A 682 23.64 12.60 -3.27
C ARG A 682 24.84 11.67 -3.02
N TYR A 683 25.98 11.98 -3.63
CA TYR A 683 27.13 11.04 -3.73
C TYR A 683 28.34 11.39 -2.86
N ARG A 684 28.37 12.54 -2.16
CA ARG A 684 29.46 12.91 -1.21
C ARG A 684 29.77 11.89 -0.12
N LEU A 685 28.89 10.92 0.12
CA LEU A 685 29.11 9.83 1.08
C LEU A 685 30.14 8.78 0.59
N LEU A 686 30.52 8.81 -0.69
CA LEU A 686 31.55 7.96 -1.31
C LEU A 686 32.97 8.46 -1.04
N VAL A 687 33.14 9.75 -0.73
CA VAL A 687 34.45 10.42 -0.54
C VAL A 687 34.67 10.78 0.94
N PRO A 688 35.92 11.08 1.35
CA PRO A 688 36.21 11.58 2.70
C PRO A 688 35.37 12.82 3.06
N PRO A 689 35.09 13.07 4.36
CA PRO A 689 34.17 14.12 4.79
C PRO A 689 34.67 15.52 4.40
N VAL A 690 33.94 16.13 3.47
CA VAL A 690 34.18 17.50 2.97
C VAL A 690 33.46 18.55 3.82
N GLY A 691 33.82 19.82 3.65
CA GLY A 691 33.20 20.96 4.32
C GLY A 691 31.76 21.28 3.88
N PRO A 692 31.20 22.42 4.32
CA PRO A 692 29.85 22.85 3.96
C PRO A 692 29.67 22.99 2.44
N LEU A 693 28.55 22.49 1.92
CA LEU A 693 28.23 22.49 0.48
C LEU A 693 28.26 23.89 -0.17
N GLU A 694 28.08 24.95 0.61
CA GLU A 694 28.07 26.34 0.16
C GLU A 694 29.47 26.93 -0.05
N GLN A 695 30.51 26.26 0.46
CA GLN A 695 31.91 26.71 0.39
C GLN A 695 32.77 25.80 -0.51
N CYS A 696 32.18 24.74 -1.10
CA CYS A 696 32.91 23.77 -1.92
C CYS A 696 32.60 23.95 -3.42
N ASP A 697 33.65 23.90 -4.24
CA ASP A 697 33.52 23.81 -5.70
C ASP A 697 32.89 22.45 -6.07
N CYS A 698 31.58 22.48 -6.35
CA CYS A 698 30.80 21.29 -6.65
C CYS A 698 31.25 20.58 -7.94
N ARG A 699 31.92 21.27 -8.89
CA ARG A 699 32.42 20.66 -10.13
C ARG A 699 33.73 19.90 -9.88
N LYS A 700 34.63 20.46 -9.06
CA LYS A 700 35.83 19.73 -8.59
C LYS A 700 35.45 18.53 -7.72
N LEU A 701 34.51 18.71 -6.79
CA LEU A 701 34.10 17.64 -5.89
C LEU A 701 33.32 16.52 -6.60
N ALA A 702 32.48 16.84 -7.60
CA ALA A 702 31.86 15.84 -8.46
C ALA A 702 32.91 14.99 -9.20
N ARG A 703 33.97 15.63 -9.71
CA ARG A 703 35.09 14.92 -10.34
C ARG A 703 35.79 13.97 -9.36
N GLN A 704 36.12 14.42 -8.15
CA GLN A 704 36.73 13.56 -7.13
C GLN A 704 35.85 12.35 -6.75
N ILE A 705 34.53 12.52 -6.69
CA ILE A 705 33.59 11.42 -6.47
C ILE A 705 33.66 10.41 -7.62
N CYS A 706 33.66 10.87 -8.87
CA CYS A 706 33.82 10.00 -10.04
C CYS A 706 35.19 9.31 -10.10
N GLU A 707 36.28 10.00 -9.76
CA GLU A 707 37.64 9.46 -9.73
C GLU A 707 37.82 8.36 -8.65
N VAL A 708 37.08 8.43 -7.55
CA VAL A 708 37.12 7.43 -6.47
C VAL A 708 36.18 6.25 -6.73
N ALA A 709 35.02 6.47 -7.35
CA ALA A 709 33.96 5.47 -7.46
C ALA A 709 33.86 4.77 -8.83
N LEU A 710 34.40 5.35 -9.91
CA LEU A 710 34.27 4.82 -11.27
C LEU A 710 35.65 4.44 -11.85
N PRO A 711 35.70 3.52 -12.84
CA PRO A 711 36.93 3.23 -13.57
C PRO A 711 37.60 4.49 -14.15
N ALA A 712 38.92 4.43 -14.36
CA ALA A 712 39.65 5.52 -14.99
C ALA A 712 39.16 5.77 -16.43
N ASP A 713 38.88 4.69 -17.15
CA ASP A 713 38.51 4.67 -18.58
C ASP A 713 37.01 4.84 -18.84
N SER A 714 36.20 5.26 -17.85
CA SER A 714 34.76 5.45 -18.04
C SER A 714 34.45 6.70 -18.88
N ASP A 715 33.52 6.56 -19.84
CA ASP A 715 33.15 7.64 -20.75
C ASP A 715 32.17 8.63 -20.09
N ARG A 716 32.76 9.64 -19.43
CA ARG A 716 32.08 10.64 -18.60
C ARG A 716 32.47 12.05 -19.00
N GLN A 717 31.49 12.95 -19.12
CA GLN A 717 31.75 14.33 -19.57
C GLN A 717 31.39 15.37 -18.52
N TYR A 718 32.29 16.34 -18.35
CA TYR A 718 32.16 17.43 -17.38
C TYR A 718 31.70 18.71 -18.08
N GLY A 719 30.39 18.88 -18.26
CA GLY A 719 29.80 20.08 -18.84
C GLY A 719 30.03 21.36 -18.02
N LYS A 720 29.51 22.47 -18.52
CA LYS A 720 29.59 23.80 -17.89
C LYS A 720 28.78 23.88 -16.59
N THR A 721 27.58 23.28 -16.56
CA THR A 721 26.66 23.29 -15.41
C THR A 721 26.26 21.88 -14.94
N LYS A 722 26.39 20.87 -15.81
CA LYS A 722 25.99 19.48 -15.56
C LYS A 722 27.16 18.50 -15.69
N LEU A 723 27.09 17.40 -14.93
CA LEU A 723 27.82 16.17 -15.17
C LEU A 723 26.98 15.24 -16.06
N PHE A 724 27.63 14.58 -17.02
CA PHE A 724 27.03 13.64 -17.97
C PHE A 724 27.68 12.26 -17.80
N LEU A 725 26.87 11.22 -17.64
CA LEU A 725 27.29 9.83 -17.36
C LEU A 725 26.55 8.82 -18.24
N ARG A 726 27.11 7.61 -18.36
CA ARG A 726 26.47 6.43 -18.95
C ARG A 726 25.68 5.65 -17.89
N ASP A 727 24.73 4.80 -18.31
CA ASP A 727 23.89 3.95 -17.43
C ASP A 727 24.73 3.13 -16.42
N GLU A 728 25.87 2.59 -16.89
CA GLU A 728 26.74 1.70 -16.11
C GLU A 728 27.49 2.41 -14.97
N ASP A 729 27.82 3.69 -15.18
CA ASP A 729 28.50 4.53 -14.18
C ASP A 729 27.54 4.90 -13.03
N ASP A 730 26.32 5.35 -13.32
CA ASP A 730 25.35 5.69 -12.27
C ASP A 730 24.90 4.44 -11.49
N ALA A 731 24.76 3.30 -12.16
CA ALA A 731 24.53 2.01 -11.51
C ALA A 731 25.67 1.60 -10.55
N SER A 732 26.93 1.87 -10.92
CA SER A 732 28.10 1.65 -10.03
C SER A 732 28.09 2.59 -8.82
N LEU A 733 27.84 3.88 -9.05
CA LEU A 733 27.72 4.90 -8.00
C LEU A 733 26.63 4.54 -6.98
N GLU A 734 25.44 4.15 -7.44
CA GLU A 734 24.33 3.75 -6.57
C GLU A 734 24.60 2.45 -5.81
N LEU A 735 25.24 1.47 -6.45
CA LEU A 735 25.64 0.22 -5.80
C LEU A 735 26.62 0.49 -4.64
N GLN A 736 27.63 1.33 -4.86
CA GLN A 736 28.60 1.69 -3.82
C GLN A 736 27.96 2.53 -2.71
N ARG A 737 27.14 3.53 -3.07
CA ARG A 737 26.41 4.39 -2.10
C ARG A 737 25.53 3.53 -1.20
N SER A 738 24.81 2.58 -1.78
CA SER A 738 23.96 1.63 -1.06
C SER A 738 24.75 0.73 -0.10
N GLN A 739 25.93 0.23 -0.51
CA GLN A 739 26.81 -0.55 0.36
C GLN A 739 27.33 0.26 1.56
N LEU A 740 27.72 1.52 1.36
CA LEU A 740 28.18 2.40 2.45
C LEU A 740 27.04 2.79 3.41
N MET A 741 25.84 3.05 2.89
CA MET A 741 24.65 3.28 3.71
C MET A 741 24.33 2.06 4.59
N LEU A 742 24.35 0.85 4.02
CA LEU A 742 24.11 -0.39 4.79
C LEU A 742 25.15 -0.60 5.91
N LYS A 743 26.44 -0.41 5.62
CA LYS A 743 27.53 -0.46 6.64
C LYS A 743 27.31 0.56 7.76
N SER A 744 26.84 1.76 7.40
CA SER A 744 26.53 2.85 8.35
C SER A 744 25.31 2.52 9.21
N ILE A 745 24.22 2.04 8.61
CA ILE A 745 22.99 1.62 9.30
C ILE A 745 23.29 0.52 10.32
N VAL A 746 24.02 -0.53 9.92
CA VAL A 746 24.41 -1.62 10.82
C VAL A 746 25.29 -1.11 11.97
N THR A 747 26.16 -0.12 11.72
CA THR A 747 26.99 0.51 12.76
C THR A 747 26.16 1.28 13.79
N ILE A 748 25.15 2.04 13.33
CA ILE A 748 24.20 2.75 14.20
C ILE A 748 23.34 1.77 15.00
N GLN A 749 22.78 0.74 14.34
CA GLN A 749 22.01 -0.31 14.98
C GLN A 749 22.81 -1.03 16.08
N ARG A 750 24.08 -1.37 15.81
CA ARG A 750 25.01 -1.95 16.79
C ARG A 750 25.21 -1.03 18.00
N GLY A 751 25.35 0.28 17.79
CA GLY A 751 25.41 1.28 18.86
C GLY A 751 24.15 1.32 19.72
N ILE A 752 22.98 1.40 19.09
CA ILE A 752 21.68 1.44 19.78
C ILE A 752 21.44 0.13 20.55
N ARG A 753 21.65 -1.04 19.95
CA ARG A 753 21.55 -2.36 20.60
C ARG A 753 22.45 -2.44 21.84
N ARG A 754 23.69 -1.93 21.77
CA ARG A 754 24.62 -1.86 22.92
C ARG A 754 24.10 -0.99 24.06
N VAL A 755 23.49 0.16 23.75
CA VAL A 755 22.89 1.06 24.76
C VAL A 755 21.64 0.44 25.41
N LEU A 756 20.76 -0.15 24.61
CA LEU A 756 19.57 -0.86 25.10
C LEU A 756 19.95 -2.03 26.01
N PHE A 757 20.85 -2.91 25.57
CA PHE A 757 21.33 -4.04 26.37
C PHE A 757 21.96 -3.59 27.70
N ARG A 758 22.78 -2.53 27.69
CA ARG A 758 23.34 -1.95 28.92
C ARG A 758 22.26 -1.41 29.87
N ARG A 759 21.19 -0.78 29.36
CA ARG A 759 20.04 -0.32 30.17
C ARG A 759 19.28 -1.50 30.78
N TYR A 760 19.00 -2.55 30.01
CA TYR A 760 18.34 -3.76 30.52
C TYR A 760 19.18 -4.47 31.58
N MET A 761 20.47 -4.71 31.31
CA MET A 761 21.36 -5.39 32.25
C MET A 761 21.54 -4.62 33.57
N LYS A 762 21.53 -3.28 33.53
CA LYS A 762 21.49 -2.44 34.74
C LYS A 762 20.21 -2.70 35.55
N ARG A 763 19.02 -2.65 34.92
CA ARG A 763 17.72 -2.89 35.59
C ARG A 763 17.63 -4.30 36.19
N TYR A 764 18.10 -5.32 35.47
CA TYR A 764 18.16 -6.69 36.01
C TYR A 764 19.09 -6.80 37.22
N ARG A 765 20.28 -6.18 37.16
CA ARG A 765 21.22 -6.18 38.30
C ARG A 765 20.64 -5.46 39.52
N GLU A 766 19.94 -4.34 39.32
CA GLU A 766 19.25 -3.60 40.39
C GLU A 766 18.12 -4.42 41.03
N ALA A 767 17.32 -5.14 40.22
CA ALA A 767 16.29 -6.05 40.71
C ALA A 767 16.88 -7.23 41.51
N ILE A 768 17.92 -7.89 40.98
CA ILE A 768 18.60 -9.02 41.65
C ILE A 768 19.20 -8.58 42.98
N ILE A 769 19.93 -7.46 43.03
CA ILE A 769 20.49 -6.91 44.27
C ILE A 769 19.37 -6.58 45.28
N THR A 770 18.23 -6.07 44.82
CA THR A 770 17.07 -5.77 45.67
C THR A 770 16.49 -7.03 46.30
N VAL A 771 16.27 -8.10 45.52
CA VAL A 771 15.80 -9.40 46.01
C VAL A 771 16.80 -10.01 47.00
N GLN A 772 18.10 -10.02 46.66
CA GLN A 772 19.15 -10.52 47.54
C GLN A 772 19.21 -9.77 48.87
N ARG A 773 19.05 -8.43 48.86
CA ARG A 773 18.99 -7.58 50.06
C ARG A 773 17.80 -7.95 50.95
N TYR A 774 16.61 -8.10 50.36
CA TYR A 774 15.41 -8.49 51.11
C TYR A 774 15.52 -9.91 51.69
N TRP A 775 16.08 -10.88 50.93
CA TRP A 775 16.28 -12.25 51.40
C TRP A 775 17.28 -12.32 52.56
N ARG A 776 18.46 -11.69 52.43
CA ARG A 776 19.46 -11.61 53.51
C ARG A 776 18.86 -10.98 54.78
N GLY A 777 18.09 -9.90 54.62
CA GLY A 777 17.36 -9.27 55.73
C GLY A 777 16.29 -10.16 56.37
N ARG A 778 15.53 -10.94 55.57
CA ARG A 778 14.53 -11.90 56.08
C ARG A 778 15.21 -13.04 56.87
N LEU A 779 16.32 -13.57 56.36
CA LEU A 779 17.08 -14.64 57.01
C LEU A 779 17.59 -14.20 58.39
N GLN A 780 18.20 -13.01 58.49
CA GLN A 780 18.73 -12.51 59.76
C GLN A 780 17.62 -12.17 60.77
N ARG A 781 16.49 -11.59 60.31
CA ARG A 781 15.31 -11.38 61.17
C ARG A 781 14.74 -12.69 61.71
N ARG A 782 14.67 -13.76 60.89
CA ARG A 782 14.23 -15.10 61.34
C ARG A 782 15.18 -15.68 62.40
N LYS A 783 16.50 -15.58 62.21
CA LYS A 783 17.50 -16.00 63.22
C LYS A 783 17.34 -15.25 64.54
N TYR A 784 17.18 -13.92 64.49
CA TYR A 784 16.97 -13.09 65.68
C TYR A 784 15.65 -13.42 66.40
N GLN A 785 14.55 -13.67 65.68
CA GLN A 785 13.27 -14.09 66.29
C GLN A 785 13.39 -15.42 67.04
N VAL A 786 14.08 -16.42 66.47
CA VAL A 786 14.34 -17.71 67.15
C VAL A 786 15.20 -17.50 68.40
N MET A 787 16.27 -16.72 68.31
CA MET A 787 17.11 -16.36 69.47
C MET A 787 16.31 -15.68 70.58
N ARG A 788 15.47 -14.69 70.23
CA ARG A 788 14.64 -13.95 71.21
C ARG A 788 13.60 -14.85 71.87
N GLN A 789 12.96 -15.76 71.11
CA GLN A 789 12.06 -16.76 71.67
C GLN A 789 12.78 -17.74 72.60
N GLY A 790 13.99 -18.17 72.25
CA GLY A 790 14.85 -18.97 73.13
C GLY A 790 15.18 -18.26 74.45
N PHE A 791 15.56 -16.98 74.38
CA PHE A 791 15.84 -16.17 75.57
C PHE A 791 14.61 -15.97 76.46
N HIS A 792 13.44 -15.67 75.88
CA HIS A 792 12.18 -15.59 76.65
C HIS A 792 11.82 -16.93 77.31
N ARG A 793 12.02 -18.06 76.63
CA ARG A 793 11.82 -19.41 77.22
C ARG A 793 12.78 -19.67 78.38
N LEU A 794 14.06 -19.35 78.23
CA LEU A 794 15.06 -19.48 79.29
C LEU A 794 14.69 -18.64 80.51
N GLY A 795 14.30 -17.38 80.31
CA GLY A 795 13.81 -16.50 81.38
C GLY A 795 12.57 -17.06 82.09
N ALA A 796 11.62 -17.62 81.34
CA ALA A 796 10.43 -18.27 81.92
C ALA A 796 10.79 -19.52 82.74
N CYS A 797 11.72 -20.35 82.27
CA CYS A 797 12.21 -21.51 83.03
C CYS A 797 12.91 -21.10 84.33
N ILE A 798 13.77 -20.08 84.30
CA ILE A 798 14.43 -19.54 85.50
C ILE A 798 13.39 -18.97 86.49
N ALA A 799 12.41 -18.20 85.99
CA ALA A 799 11.34 -17.67 86.83
C ALA A 799 10.50 -18.78 87.47
N ALA A 800 10.14 -19.83 86.72
CA ALA A 800 9.43 -21.00 87.23
C ALA A 800 10.25 -21.76 88.29
N GLN A 801 11.57 -21.92 88.09
CA GLN A 801 12.46 -22.56 89.06
C GLN A 801 12.59 -21.73 90.35
N GLN A 802 12.71 -20.39 90.25
CA GLN A 802 12.73 -19.49 91.40
C GLN A 802 11.39 -19.50 92.16
N LEU A 803 10.26 -19.53 91.45
CA LEU A 803 8.93 -19.60 92.08
C LEU A 803 8.74 -20.94 92.79
N THR A 804 9.12 -22.05 92.15
CA THR A 804 9.01 -23.42 92.67
C THR A 804 9.89 -23.63 93.90
N THR A 805 11.12 -23.09 93.92
CA THR A 805 12.03 -23.17 95.07
C THR A 805 11.53 -22.30 96.24
N LYS A 806 11.04 -21.07 95.99
CA LYS A 806 10.37 -20.25 97.01
C LYS A 806 9.15 -20.95 97.62
N PHE A 807 8.24 -21.46 96.79
CA PHE A 807 7.06 -22.20 97.25
C PHE A 807 7.44 -23.46 98.04
N THR A 808 8.43 -24.23 97.57
CA THR A 808 8.91 -25.43 98.26
C THR A 808 9.55 -25.09 99.61
N MET A 809 10.32 -24.01 99.72
CA MET A 809 10.87 -23.54 100.99
C MET A 809 9.76 -23.21 101.99
N VAL A 810 8.74 -22.44 101.56
CA VAL A 810 7.57 -22.12 102.40
C VAL A 810 6.84 -23.39 102.82
N ARG A 811 6.52 -24.28 101.87
CA ARG A 811 5.83 -25.55 102.13
C ARG A 811 6.59 -26.41 103.15
N CYS A 812 7.91 -26.55 103.01
CA CYS A 812 8.75 -27.31 103.94
C CYS A 812 8.85 -26.66 105.32
N ARG A 813 8.87 -25.31 105.41
CA ARG A 813 8.78 -24.59 106.70
C ARG A 813 7.43 -24.80 107.37
N THR A 814 6.32 -24.69 106.63
CA THR A 814 4.96 -24.93 107.15
C THR A 814 4.77 -26.38 107.59
N ILE A 815 5.28 -27.37 106.85
CA ILE A 815 5.24 -28.79 107.27
C ILE A 815 6.06 -29.02 108.55
N LYS A 816 7.26 -28.44 108.67
CA LYS A 816 8.05 -28.50 109.91
C LYS A 816 7.32 -27.84 111.08
N LEU A 817 6.69 -26.68 110.88
CA LEU A 817 5.87 -26.01 111.90
C LEU A 817 4.67 -26.86 112.32
N GLN A 818 3.93 -27.44 111.36
CA GLN A 818 2.82 -28.35 111.65
C GLN A 818 3.27 -29.59 112.43
N ALA A 819 4.42 -30.19 112.09
CA ALA A 819 4.99 -31.32 112.82
C ALA A 819 5.40 -30.94 114.26
N LEU A 820 6.04 -29.78 114.44
CA LEU A 820 6.40 -29.25 115.76
C LEU A 820 5.16 -28.95 116.61
N SER A 821 4.13 -28.31 116.03
CA SER A 821 2.87 -27.99 116.71
C SER A 821 2.08 -29.25 117.09
N ARG A 822 1.96 -30.24 116.19
CA ARG A 822 1.35 -31.55 116.51
C ARG A 822 2.12 -32.24 117.63
N GLY A 823 3.45 -32.27 117.56
CA GLY A 823 4.30 -32.84 118.61
C GLY A 823 4.22 -32.07 119.94
N TYR A 824 4.02 -30.75 119.92
CA TYR A 824 3.79 -29.94 121.12
C TYR A 824 2.44 -30.25 121.77
N LEU A 825 1.36 -30.31 120.98
CA LEU A 825 0.02 -30.66 121.46
C LEU A 825 0.00 -32.05 122.12
N VAL A 826 0.55 -33.07 121.45
CA VAL A 826 0.64 -34.44 122.01
C VAL A 826 1.45 -34.46 123.31
N ARG A 827 2.54 -33.69 123.42
CA ARG A 827 3.32 -33.58 124.67
C ARG A 827 2.55 -32.84 125.77
N LYS A 828 1.77 -31.81 125.45
CA LYS A 828 0.93 -31.06 126.40
C LYS A 828 -0.18 -31.95 126.97
N ASP A 829 -0.83 -32.76 126.14
CA ASP A 829 -1.85 -33.71 126.58
C ASP A 829 -1.26 -34.90 127.36
N PHE A 830 -0.07 -35.38 126.96
CA PHE A 830 0.67 -36.36 127.76
C PHE A 830 1.06 -35.79 129.14
N GLN A 831 1.47 -34.52 129.20
CA GLN A 831 1.82 -33.84 130.45
C GLN A 831 0.60 -33.66 131.38
N LYS A 832 -0.59 -33.37 130.83
CA LYS A 832 -1.87 -33.43 131.59
C LYS A 832 -2.11 -34.83 132.17
N LYS A 833 -2.10 -35.87 131.32
CA LYS A 833 -2.33 -37.27 131.74
C LYS A 833 -1.30 -37.76 132.78
N LEU A 834 -0.06 -37.29 132.68
CA LEU A 834 0.99 -37.57 133.66
C LEU A 834 0.70 -36.90 135.02
N LEU A 835 0.14 -35.69 135.03
CA LEU A 835 -0.24 -34.98 136.24
C LEU A 835 -1.44 -35.63 136.93
N GLU A 836 -2.44 -36.07 136.16
CA GLU A 836 -3.60 -36.86 136.65
C GLU A 836 -3.13 -38.18 137.28
N ARG A 837 -2.23 -38.91 136.60
CA ARG A 837 -1.65 -40.17 137.10
C ARG A 837 -0.78 -39.97 138.34
N ARG A 838 -0.15 -38.79 138.51
CA ARG A 838 0.53 -38.40 139.76
C ARG A 838 -0.44 -38.19 140.92
N LYS A 839 -1.58 -37.50 140.70
CA LYS A 839 -2.63 -37.34 141.73
C LYS A 839 -3.20 -38.69 142.18
N GLN A 840 -3.50 -39.58 141.25
CA GLN A 840 -3.97 -40.95 141.56
C GLN A 840 -2.95 -41.75 142.39
N ASN A 841 -1.65 -41.59 142.12
CA ASN A 841 -0.60 -42.26 142.88
C ASN A 841 -0.35 -41.64 144.28
N GLN A 842 -0.72 -40.38 144.52
CA GLN A 842 -0.65 -39.79 145.87
C GLN A 842 -1.77 -40.35 146.77
N LEU A 843 -3.02 -40.39 146.28
CA LEU A 843 -4.16 -40.98 147.02
C LEU A 843 -3.86 -42.41 147.50
N LYS A 844 -3.38 -43.28 146.60
CA LYS A 844 -2.99 -44.66 146.95
C LYS A 844 -1.87 -44.76 147.99
N LYS A 845 -1.03 -43.72 148.12
CA LYS A 845 0.08 -43.70 149.09
C LYS A 845 -0.40 -43.32 150.50
N GLU A 846 -1.46 -42.53 150.61
CA GLU A 846 -2.09 -42.17 151.89
C GLU A 846 -2.92 -43.32 152.48
N GLU A 847 -3.60 -44.11 151.62
CA GLU A 847 -4.31 -45.33 152.01
C GLU A 847 -3.35 -46.36 152.63
N LEU A 848 -2.22 -46.63 151.97
CA LEU A 848 -1.17 -47.51 152.47
C LEU A 848 -0.58 -47.06 153.81
N LEU A 849 -0.43 -45.74 154.02
CA LEU A 849 0.14 -45.20 155.26
C LEU A 849 -0.81 -45.40 156.47
N LYS A 850 -2.13 -45.32 156.26
CA LYS A 850 -3.14 -45.61 157.29
C LYS A 850 -3.13 -47.09 157.69
N LEU A 851 -2.96 -47.99 156.73
CA LEU A 851 -2.93 -49.44 156.97
C LEU A 851 -1.72 -49.90 157.80
N ALA A 852 -0.58 -49.20 157.68
CA ALA A 852 0.65 -49.55 158.40
C ALA A 852 0.57 -49.25 159.91
N LYS A 853 0.14 -48.04 160.29
CA LYS A 853 0.06 -47.61 161.71
C LYS A 853 -0.88 -48.47 162.57
N MET A 854 -1.86 -49.10 161.94
CA MET A 854 -2.77 -50.05 162.62
C MET A 854 -2.05 -51.33 163.09
N LYS A 855 -0.93 -51.73 162.47
CA LYS A 855 -0.17 -52.93 162.86
C LYS A 855 0.77 -52.67 164.03
N GLU A 856 1.46 -51.53 164.05
CA GLU A 856 2.43 -51.17 165.12
C GLU A 856 1.76 -51.14 166.51
N ALA A 857 0.51 -50.69 166.59
CA ALA A 857 -0.28 -50.67 167.82
C ALA A 857 -0.67 -52.08 168.33
N GLU A 858 -0.72 -53.09 167.46
CA GLU A 858 -1.16 -54.45 167.82
C GLU A 858 -0.03 -55.29 168.44
N GLU A 859 1.23 -55.02 168.08
CA GLU A 859 2.40 -55.73 168.66
C GLU A 859 2.73 -55.27 170.07
N LEU A 860 2.64 -53.96 170.35
CA LEU A 860 3.00 -53.39 171.66
C LEU A 860 2.08 -53.89 172.79
N LEU A 861 0.81 -54.12 172.48
CA LEU A 861 -0.20 -54.73 173.37
C LEU A 861 0.11 -56.20 173.71
N ARG A 862 0.88 -56.90 172.85
CA ARG A 862 1.23 -58.32 172.99
C ARG A 862 2.35 -58.54 174.01
N LEU A 863 3.27 -57.59 174.12
CA LEU A 863 4.40 -57.60 175.06
C LEU A 863 3.98 -57.38 176.53
N GLN A 864 2.93 -56.60 176.78
CA GLN A 864 2.42 -56.39 178.16
C GLN A 864 1.75 -57.65 178.73
N GLN A 865 0.92 -58.34 177.94
CA GLN A 865 0.19 -59.54 178.37
C GLN A 865 1.13 -60.68 178.81
N LEU A 866 2.34 -60.77 178.23
CA LEU A 866 3.37 -61.74 178.62
C LEU A 866 4.07 -61.45 179.96
N LYS A 867 4.00 -60.21 180.48
CA LYS A 867 4.50 -59.89 181.83
C LYS A 867 3.48 -60.24 182.91
N GLU A 868 2.22 -59.83 182.72
CA GLU A 868 1.16 -60.04 183.72
C GLU A 868 0.90 -61.52 184.04
N GLN A 869 1.17 -62.45 183.10
CA GLN A 869 0.99 -63.89 183.37
C GLN A 869 1.99 -64.42 184.41
N LYS A 870 3.26 -64.01 184.37
CA LYS A 870 4.29 -64.54 185.27
C LYS A 870 4.16 -64.05 186.71
N GLU A 871 3.66 -62.83 186.92
CA GLU A 871 3.40 -62.31 188.27
C GLU A 871 2.21 -63.01 188.95
N ARG A 872 1.25 -63.55 188.16
CA ARG A 872 0.11 -64.31 188.70
C ARG A 872 0.52 -65.69 189.20
N GLU A 873 1.39 -66.39 188.47
CA GLU A 873 1.92 -67.71 188.87
C GLU A 873 2.64 -67.66 190.23
N GLN A 874 3.26 -66.52 190.58
CA GLN A 874 3.87 -66.32 191.90
C GLN A 874 2.85 -66.02 193.02
N ARG A 875 1.75 -65.31 192.72
CA ARG A 875 0.74 -64.95 193.74
C ARG A 875 -0.19 -66.13 194.10
N GLU A 876 -0.54 -66.98 193.14
CA GLU A 876 -1.34 -68.19 193.41
C GLU A 876 -0.62 -69.20 194.34
N GLN A 877 0.71 -69.12 194.47
CA GLN A 877 1.46 -69.90 195.46
C GLN A 877 1.38 -69.34 196.89
N GLN A 878 1.04 -68.05 197.07
CA GLN A 878 0.86 -67.43 198.40
C GLN A 878 -0.60 -67.49 198.87
N GLU A 879 -1.57 -67.12 198.03
CA GLU A 879 -2.98 -67.03 198.45
C GLU A 879 -3.57 -68.39 198.88
N LYS A 880 -3.05 -69.50 198.34
CA LYS A 880 -3.42 -70.88 198.73
C LYS A 880 -3.08 -71.27 200.18
N ARG A 881 -2.37 -70.43 200.95
CA ARG A 881 -2.22 -70.62 202.42
C ARG A 881 -3.02 -69.62 203.24
N LEU A 882 -3.32 -68.43 202.73
CA LEU A 882 -4.12 -67.44 203.49
C LEU A 882 -5.63 -67.71 203.43
N GLN A 883 -6.12 -68.38 202.38
CA GLN A 883 -7.54 -68.75 202.26
C GLN A 883 -7.99 -69.86 203.23
N GLU A 884 -7.07 -70.45 203.99
CA GLU A 884 -7.40 -71.34 205.12
C GLU A 884 -7.97 -70.56 206.33
N GLU A 885 -7.68 -69.25 206.44
CA GLU A 885 -7.88 -68.49 207.69
C GLU A 885 -9.22 -67.74 207.79
N GLN A 886 -9.67 -67.04 206.73
CA GLN A 886 -10.74 -66.01 206.86
C GLN A 886 -12.00 -66.22 206.01
N ARG A 887 -12.52 -67.45 206.01
CA ARG A 887 -13.89 -67.78 205.57
C ARG A 887 -15.00 -67.23 206.50
N LEU A 888 -14.64 -66.41 207.50
CA LEU A 888 -15.38 -66.22 208.76
C LEU A 888 -15.98 -64.82 209.00
N LYS A 889 -15.74 -63.80 208.15
CA LYS A 889 -16.11 -62.39 208.42
C LYS A 889 -17.05 -61.74 207.40
N ALA A 890 -17.84 -62.53 206.67
CA ALA A 890 -18.69 -62.08 205.57
C ALA A 890 -20.01 -61.36 205.97
N GLU A 891 -20.24 -61.07 207.26
CA GLU A 891 -21.56 -60.73 207.79
C GLU A 891 -21.86 -59.22 207.90
N ALA A 892 -20.86 -58.40 208.27
CA ALA A 892 -21.04 -57.04 208.80
C ALA A 892 -21.79 -55.99 207.93
N ALA A 893 -21.37 -55.80 206.67
CA ALA A 893 -21.51 -54.50 205.98
C ALA A 893 -22.89 -54.19 205.33
N ALA A 894 -23.90 -55.04 205.54
CA ALA A 894 -25.16 -54.99 204.79
C ALA A 894 -26.17 -53.96 205.34
N ARG A 895 -26.00 -52.65 205.08
CA ARG A 895 -27.12 -51.68 205.29
C ARG A 895 -27.26 -50.47 204.35
N ASN A 896 -26.29 -50.11 203.52
CA ASN A 896 -26.41 -48.94 202.62
C ASN A 896 -27.20 -49.20 201.30
N ALA A 897 -28.07 -50.22 201.26
CA ALA A 897 -28.87 -50.60 200.08
C ALA A 897 -30.12 -49.71 199.85
N LEU A 898 -30.09 -48.44 200.27
CA LEU A 898 -31.27 -47.59 200.44
C LEU A 898 -31.49 -46.52 199.35
N ALA A 899 -30.75 -46.55 198.22
CA ALA A 899 -30.88 -45.55 197.12
C ALA A 899 -30.54 -45.94 195.63
N MET A 900 -29.93 -47.11 195.27
CA MET A 900 -29.73 -47.68 193.88
C MET A 900 -28.73 -46.93 192.92
N ALA A 901 -28.27 -47.31 191.69
CA ALA A 901 -28.01 -48.52 190.81
C ALA A 901 -27.24 -48.02 189.50
N ALA A 902 -26.83 -48.67 188.37
CA ALA A 902 -26.61 -50.01 187.71
C ALA A 902 -25.90 -49.78 186.30
N VAL A 903 -25.43 -50.67 185.37
CA VAL A 903 -24.92 -52.09 185.25
C VAL A 903 -24.24 -52.37 183.84
N GLN A 904 -23.14 -53.16 183.77
CA GLN A 904 -22.49 -53.98 182.66
C GLN A 904 -22.17 -53.51 181.18
N GLN A 905 -21.17 -54.18 180.51
CA GLN A 905 -20.63 -53.95 179.12
C GLN A 905 -19.80 -55.19 178.53
N LYS A 906 -18.81 -54.98 177.60
CA LYS A 906 -17.62 -55.83 177.14
C LYS A 906 -17.83 -56.84 175.95
N ARG A 907 -16.90 -57.45 175.13
CA ARG A 907 -15.49 -57.32 174.52
C ARG A 907 -15.27 -58.50 173.47
N ARG A 908 -14.22 -58.83 172.65
CA ARG A 908 -12.78 -58.48 172.30
C ARG A 908 -12.42 -58.81 170.78
N THR A 909 -11.16 -59.14 170.37
CA THR A 909 -10.61 -59.15 168.94
C THR A 909 -9.43 -60.16 168.62
N LYS A 910 -8.95 -60.31 167.34
CA LYS A 910 -7.80 -61.19 166.85
C LYS A 910 -7.06 -60.72 165.50
N PRO A 911 -5.76 -61.12 165.23
CA PRO A 911 -4.88 -60.83 164.02
C PRO A 911 -4.78 -61.96 162.92
N VAL A 912 -3.94 -62.07 161.84
CA VAL A 912 -2.56 -61.61 161.35
C VAL A 912 -2.51 -61.49 159.75
N LYS A 913 -1.47 -61.53 158.84
CA LYS A 913 0.01 -61.87 158.76
C LYS A 913 0.92 -61.10 157.68
N GLN A 914 1.37 -61.72 156.55
CA GLN A 914 2.67 -61.62 155.75
C GLN A 914 2.51 -61.31 154.19
N GLU A 915 3.44 -61.27 153.18
CA GLU A 915 4.91 -61.00 152.81
C GLU A 915 5.08 -61.02 151.22
N ALA A 916 6.16 -60.94 150.37
CA ALA A 916 7.65 -60.65 150.31
C ALA A 916 8.17 -60.38 148.80
N PRO A 917 9.40 -59.84 148.47
CA PRO A 917 9.81 -59.38 147.07
C PRO A 917 11.30 -59.52 146.52
N LYS A 918 11.58 -59.40 145.17
CA LYS A 918 12.90 -59.00 144.49
C LYS A 918 12.75 -58.44 143.01
N ALA A 919 13.84 -58.13 142.23
CA ALA A 919 13.91 -56.97 141.25
C ALA A 919 14.31 -57.15 139.68
N PRO A 920 15.12 -56.31 138.92
CA PRO A 920 14.63 -55.38 137.84
C PRO A 920 15.40 -55.16 136.45
N THR A 921 14.85 -54.27 135.54
CA THR A 921 15.47 -53.26 134.55
C THR A 921 15.61 -53.43 132.99
N LEU A 922 15.51 -52.27 132.26
CA LEU A 922 16.11 -51.81 130.95
C LEU A 922 15.44 -51.97 129.52
N GLN A 923 16.09 -51.39 128.46
CA GLN A 923 15.55 -50.73 127.22
C GLN A 923 16.61 -50.64 126.07
N ALA A 924 16.43 -50.19 124.79
CA ALA A 924 15.35 -50.08 123.76
C ALA A 924 15.86 -49.35 122.44
N ARG A 925 14.99 -49.06 121.43
CA ARG A 925 15.06 -48.05 120.28
C ARG A 925 15.49 -48.47 118.82
N ASN A 926 14.73 -47.96 117.82
CA ASN A 926 15.02 -47.64 116.37
C ASN A 926 15.34 -48.71 115.27
N SER A 927 14.42 -48.91 114.29
CA SER A 927 14.62 -49.35 112.86
C SER A 927 13.26 -49.43 112.10
N LEU A 928 13.07 -49.69 110.77
CA LEU A 928 13.70 -49.30 109.46
C LEU A 928 12.67 -49.57 108.28
N PRO A 929 12.88 -49.10 107.02
CA PRO A 929 12.00 -49.27 105.81
C PRO A 929 12.46 -50.45 104.88
N PRO A 930 12.06 -50.70 103.57
CA PRO A 930 11.25 -49.91 102.59
C PRO A 930 10.00 -50.52 101.81
N PRO A 931 9.99 -51.11 100.57
CA PRO A 931 8.91 -50.86 99.56
C PRO A 931 8.32 -52.13 98.86
N PRO A 932 7.63 -52.15 97.67
CA PRO A 932 6.92 -51.12 96.84
C PRO A 932 5.48 -51.49 96.32
N THR A 933 4.75 -50.51 95.72
CA THR A 933 3.58 -50.67 94.76
C THR A 933 2.25 -51.33 95.28
N THR A 934 1.04 -51.23 94.68
CA THR A 934 0.58 -50.83 93.32
C THR A 934 -0.87 -50.25 93.27
N LEU A 935 -1.11 -49.25 92.40
CA LEU A 935 -2.29 -48.86 91.55
C LEU A 935 -3.81 -49.03 91.91
N ILE A 936 -4.61 -48.16 91.23
CA ILE A 936 -6.02 -48.32 90.71
C ILE A 936 -7.20 -48.09 91.71
N VAL A 937 -8.38 -47.50 91.35
CA VAL A 937 -8.77 -46.48 90.33
C VAL A 937 -10.20 -45.91 90.65
N ALA A 938 -10.61 -44.77 90.06
CA ALA A 938 -11.96 -44.16 90.16
C ALA A 938 -12.21 -43.13 89.02
N ALA A 939 -13.42 -42.70 88.59
CA ALA A 939 -14.79 -43.26 88.63
C ALA A 939 -15.70 -42.56 87.53
N PRO A 940 -17.02 -42.19 87.62
CA PRO A 940 -17.96 -42.51 86.51
C PRO A 940 -18.99 -41.43 86.00
N LEU A 941 -19.66 -41.74 84.87
CA LEU A 941 -20.99 -41.28 84.35
C LEU A 941 -21.22 -39.80 83.87
N PRO A 942 -22.14 -39.51 82.89
CA PRO A 942 -22.92 -40.40 81.98
C PRO A 942 -22.98 -40.02 80.44
N THR A 943 -23.49 -40.97 79.63
CA THR A 943 -24.17 -40.97 78.28
C THR A 943 -24.11 -39.85 77.20
N ARG A 944 -23.75 -40.26 75.94
CA ARG A 944 -24.34 -40.10 74.54
C ARG A 944 -25.36 -38.95 74.19
N PRO A 945 -25.64 -38.56 72.89
CA PRO A 945 -25.09 -39.01 71.58
C PRO A 945 -24.87 -37.95 70.41
N ALA A 946 -24.19 -38.39 69.33
CA ALA A 946 -24.39 -38.11 67.86
C ALA A 946 -24.09 -36.77 67.11
N SER A 947 -23.40 -36.95 65.95
CA SER A 947 -23.53 -36.27 64.61
C SER A 947 -22.56 -35.15 64.10
N ALA A 948 -22.29 -35.22 62.78
CA ALA A 948 -21.80 -34.21 61.80
C ALA A 948 -20.30 -33.77 61.65
N VAL A 949 -19.67 -34.24 60.56
CA VAL A 949 -18.78 -33.60 59.54
C VAL A 949 -18.15 -32.21 59.88
N THR A 950 -16.85 -31.90 59.69
CA THR A 950 -16.07 -32.04 58.43
C THR A 950 -14.53 -32.00 58.59
N ARG A 951 -13.85 -32.72 57.67
CA ARG A 951 -12.39 -32.84 57.39
C ARG A 951 -11.47 -31.66 57.75
N ILE A 952 -10.31 -31.99 58.34
CA ILE A 952 -9.00 -31.42 57.97
C ILE A 952 -8.06 -32.61 57.70
N ASN A 953 -7.41 -32.66 56.53
CA ASN A 953 -6.56 -33.78 56.13
C ASN A 953 -5.12 -33.67 56.64
N THR A 954 -4.47 -34.81 56.79
CA THR A 954 -3.04 -34.97 57.08
C THR A 954 -2.15 -34.62 55.89
N ILE A 955 -0.91 -34.22 56.21
CA ILE A 955 0.22 -34.09 55.28
C ILE A 955 0.62 -35.50 54.79
N PRO A 956 1.01 -35.68 53.52
CA PRO A 956 2.38 -36.14 53.23
C PRO A 956 3.20 -35.16 52.36
N GLU A 957 4.50 -35.42 52.31
CA GLU A 957 5.55 -34.56 51.76
C GLU A 957 5.77 -34.77 50.25
N SER A 958 6.32 -33.76 49.57
CA SER A 958 7.22 -33.98 48.42
C SER A 958 8.32 -32.91 48.37
N PRO A 959 9.51 -33.22 47.82
CA PRO A 959 10.64 -32.28 47.81
C PRO A 959 10.52 -31.25 46.67
N GLY A 960 11.17 -30.09 46.85
CA GLY A 960 11.13 -29.00 45.89
C GLY A 960 12.04 -29.22 44.67
N THR A 961 11.48 -29.75 43.58
CA THR A 961 12.01 -29.55 42.23
C THR A 961 11.54 -28.19 41.69
N ILE A 962 12.46 -27.43 41.08
CA ILE A 962 12.11 -26.25 40.29
C ILE A 962 11.74 -26.73 38.90
N ASP A 963 10.57 -26.35 38.41
CA ASP A 963 10.17 -26.59 37.02
C ASP A 963 11.11 -25.82 36.08
N VAL A 964 11.90 -26.57 35.32
CA VAL A 964 12.89 -26.06 34.37
C VAL A 964 12.23 -25.58 33.09
N GLU A 965 11.09 -26.14 32.69
CA GLU A 965 10.40 -25.75 31.45
C GLU A 965 9.63 -24.44 31.60
N SER A 966 8.87 -24.26 32.69
CA SER A 966 8.29 -22.93 33.02
C SER A 966 9.38 -21.85 33.19
N SER A 967 10.49 -22.20 33.83
CA SER A 967 11.65 -21.30 33.96
C SER A 967 12.28 -20.93 32.61
N LYS A 968 12.40 -21.90 31.69
CA LYS A 968 12.92 -21.70 30.34
C LYS A 968 11.96 -20.87 29.49
N GLN A 969 10.65 -21.12 29.58
CA GLN A 969 9.64 -20.42 28.79
C GLN A 969 9.50 -18.94 29.21
N MET A 970 9.65 -18.62 30.50
CA MET A 970 9.80 -17.23 30.97
C MET A 970 11.07 -16.55 30.47
N VAL A 971 12.15 -17.31 30.21
CA VAL A 971 13.38 -16.78 29.60
C VAL A 971 13.17 -16.52 28.10
N ASP A 972 12.59 -17.48 27.37
CA ASP A 972 12.35 -17.36 25.93
C ASP A 972 11.37 -16.21 25.60
N ASP A 973 10.31 -15.99 26.38
CA ASP A 973 9.41 -14.84 26.22
C ASP A 973 10.08 -13.49 26.53
N VAL A 974 11.10 -13.46 27.38
CA VAL A 974 11.89 -12.25 27.68
C VAL A 974 12.97 -11.96 26.63
N PHE A 975 13.50 -12.99 25.96
CA PHE A 975 14.54 -12.85 24.93
C PHE A 975 14.01 -12.86 23.49
N ARG A 976 12.70 -13.03 23.29
CA ARG A 976 12.01 -13.10 21.99
C ARG A 976 12.44 -12.02 20.97
N PHE A 977 12.75 -10.81 21.44
CA PHE A 977 13.22 -9.64 20.66
C PHE A 977 14.64 -9.79 20.03
N LEU A 978 15.27 -10.98 20.09
CA LEU A 978 16.55 -11.27 19.44
C LEU A 978 16.42 -12.17 18.19
N ASN A 979 15.28 -12.85 18.00
CA ASN A 979 15.07 -13.84 16.94
C ASN A 979 13.93 -13.47 15.97
N ASP A 980 13.72 -12.17 15.72
CA ASP A 980 12.80 -11.71 14.68
C ASP A 980 13.38 -12.00 13.27
N GLU A 981 13.03 -13.15 12.68
CA GLU A 981 12.90 -13.26 11.22
C GLU A 981 11.92 -12.18 10.75
N PRO A 982 12.25 -11.38 9.72
CA PRO A 982 11.39 -10.29 9.28
C PRO A 982 10.16 -10.83 8.54
N ASP A 983 9.05 -10.98 9.25
CA ASP A 983 7.73 -11.22 8.66
C ASP A 983 7.20 -9.93 8.00
N VAL A 984 7.49 -9.79 6.71
CA VAL A 984 7.10 -8.61 5.91
C VAL A 984 5.73 -8.86 5.25
N SER A 985 4.70 -9.00 6.08
CA SER A 985 3.32 -9.27 5.66
C SER A 985 2.32 -8.21 6.15
N GLY A 986 2.67 -6.91 6.08
CA GLY A 986 1.75 -5.82 6.42
C GLY A 986 2.18 -4.45 5.86
N PRO A 987 1.23 -3.60 5.43
CA PRO A 987 1.54 -2.29 4.84
C PRO A 987 1.99 -1.26 5.90
N LEU A 988 2.97 -0.44 5.53
CA LEU A 988 3.47 0.68 6.35
C LEU A 988 2.54 1.91 6.27
N GLY A 989 1.45 1.88 7.04
CA GLY A 989 0.56 3.03 7.25
C GLY A 989 0.92 3.85 8.51
N PRO A 990 0.76 5.18 8.51
CA PRO A 990 1.19 6.05 9.60
C PRO A 990 0.15 6.14 10.73
N ASN A 991 0.03 5.12 11.59
CA ASN A 991 -0.80 5.27 12.80
C ASN A 991 -0.25 4.57 14.08
N VAL A 992 0.69 5.27 14.74
CA VAL A 992 1.17 4.90 16.08
C VAL A 992 0.08 5.12 17.14
N LYS A 993 -0.85 6.07 16.92
CA LYS A 993 -1.96 6.38 17.84
C LYS A 993 -2.92 5.20 17.99
N GLU A 994 -3.41 4.63 16.89
CA GLU A 994 -4.34 3.49 16.93
C GLU A 994 -3.73 2.25 17.59
N LYS A 995 -2.46 1.94 17.29
CA LYS A 995 -1.76 0.82 17.93
C LYS A 995 -1.59 1.03 19.44
N SER A 996 -1.38 2.26 19.89
CA SER A 996 -1.39 2.59 21.33
C SER A 996 -2.78 2.44 21.96
N MET A 997 -3.84 2.81 21.24
CA MET A 997 -5.22 2.78 21.74
C MET A 997 -5.76 1.34 21.85
N MET A 998 -5.45 0.47 20.87
CA MET A 998 -5.74 -0.96 20.97
C MET A 998 -4.95 -1.64 22.10
N PHE A 999 -3.71 -1.22 22.35
CA PHE A 999 -2.91 -1.74 23.46
C PHE A 999 -3.48 -1.35 24.84
N GLU A 1000 -4.00 -0.13 24.99
CA GLU A 1000 -4.77 0.26 26.18
C GLU A 1000 -6.07 -0.55 26.34
N GLN A 1001 -6.82 -0.79 25.26
CA GLN A 1001 -8.04 -1.60 25.31
C GLN A 1001 -7.73 -3.06 25.72
N ALA A 1002 -6.68 -3.66 25.16
CA ALA A 1002 -6.23 -5.00 25.53
C ALA A 1002 -5.80 -5.09 27.02
N LEU A 1003 -5.17 -4.04 27.56
CA LEU A 1003 -4.81 -3.96 28.98
C LEU A 1003 -6.02 -3.81 29.91
N ARG A 1004 -7.12 -3.17 29.46
CA ARG A 1004 -8.35 -3.01 30.27
C ARG A 1004 -9.21 -4.28 30.36
N LEU A 1005 -8.96 -5.28 29.50
CA LEU A 1005 -9.74 -6.54 29.46
C LEU A 1005 -9.19 -7.65 30.38
N ARG A 1006 -7.97 -7.52 30.90
CA ARG A 1006 -7.43 -8.47 31.89
C ARG A 1006 -7.79 -8.04 33.31
N ARG A 1007 -8.82 -8.70 33.87
CA ARG A 1007 -9.09 -8.66 35.31
C ARG A 1007 -7.91 -9.28 36.09
N ASP A 1008 -7.84 -8.95 37.38
CA ASP A 1008 -6.93 -9.51 38.40
C ASP A 1008 -5.47 -8.99 38.44
N VAL A 1009 -5.32 -7.67 38.63
CA VAL A 1009 -4.13 -7.08 39.30
C VAL A 1009 -4.60 -6.06 40.37
N PRO A 1010 -4.09 -6.09 41.63
CA PRO A 1010 -4.57 -5.20 42.69
C PRO A 1010 -4.29 -3.70 42.47
N THR A 1011 -5.34 -2.89 42.53
CA THR A 1011 -5.30 -1.43 42.36
C THR A 1011 -4.78 -0.70 43.60
N LYS A 1012 -3.46 -0.41 43.65
CA LYS A 1012 -2.90 0.51 44.66
C LYS A 1012 -1.59 1.22 44.30
N LEU A 1013 -1.46 1.73 43.06
CA LEU A 1013 -0.30 2.58 42.66
C LEU A 1013 -0.58 3.55 41.48
N LEU A 1014 -1.77 4.16 41.43
CA LEU A 1014 -2.14 5.17 40.41
C LEU A 1014 -2.70 6.44 41.06
N SER A 1015 -1.82 7.39 41.42
CA SER A 1015 -2.22 8.69 41.96
C SER A 1015 -1.13 9.78 41.80
N ARG A 1016 -0.82 10.16 40.56
CA ARG A 1016 -0.26 11.48 40.18
C ARG A 1016 -0.19 11.61 38.65
N PRO A 1017 -0.82 12.63 38.02
CA PRO A 1017 -0.58 12.94 36.62
C PRO A 1017 0.79 13.61 36.45
N VAL A 1018 1.41 13.43 35.28
CA VAL A 1018 2.60 14.18 34.87
C VAL A 1018 2.26 14.88 33.56
N ASN A 1019 2.03 16.20 33.63
CA ASN A 1019 1.82 17.01 32.45
C ASN A 1019 3.14 17.15 31.68
N TYR A 1020 3.14 16.75 30.41
CA TYR A 1020 4.18 17.08 29.44
C TYR A 1020 3.57 18.05 28.42
N TYR A 1021 3.82 19.35 28.58
CA TYR A 1021 3.95 20.36 27.52
C TYR A 1021 4.22 21.72 28.16
N GLU A 1022 5.46 22.21 28.06
CA GLU A 1022 5.86 23.63 27.86
C GLU A 1022 7.37 23.75 28.06
N ALA A 1023 8.07 24.34 27.08
CA ALA A 1023 9.52 24.57 27.13
C ALA A 1023 9.89 25.80 26.30
N ALA A 1024 9.75 26.99 26.89
CA ALA A 1024 10.26 28.23 26.31
C ALA A 1024 11.79 28.38 26.56
N PRO A 1025 12.57 28.94 25.61
CA PRO A 1025 14.02 29.02 25.73
C PRO A 1025 14.45 30.10 26.75
N ARG A 1026 15.34 29.76 27.68
CA ARG A 1026 16.00 30.73 28.57
C ARG A 1026 17.34 31.17 27.99
N LYS A 1027 17.58 32.48 28.00
CA LYS A 1027 18.84 33.12 27.58
C LYS A 1027 19.98 32.74 28.52
N ILE A 1028 21.19 32.66 27.97
CA ILE A 1028 22.43 32.66 28.75
C ILE A 1028 22.70 34.09 29.23
N VAL A 1029 23.06 34.26 30.51
CA VAL A 1029 23.61 35.50 31.06
C VAL A 1029 24.79 35.11 31.96
N ASN A 1030 25.93 35.77 31.77
CA ASN A 1030 27.12 35.58 32.59
C ASN A 1030 26.91 36.19 33.99
N GLN A 1031 27.41 35.53 35.03
CA GLN A 1031 27.87 36.22 36.23
C GLN A 1031 29.08 35.51 36.85
N THR A 1032 29.95 36.30 37.45
CA THR A 1032 31.32 35.95 37.85
C THR A 1032 31.52 36.06 39.36
N ARG A 1033 32.71 35.63 39.81
CA ARG A 1033 33.23 35.58 41.19
C ARG A 1033 32.85 34.30 41.95
N LEU A 1034 33.73 33.74 42.78
CA LEU A 1034 35.08 34.20 43.18
C LEU A 1034 36.13 33.13 42.83
#